data_AF-A0A1Y1YPZ0-F1
#
_entry.id   AF-A0A1Y1YPZ0-F1
#
_cell.length_a   1.000
_cell.length_b   1.000
_cell.length_c   1.000
_cell.angle_alpha   90.00
_cell.angle_beta   90.00
_cell.angle_gamma   90.00
#
_symmetry.space_group_name_H-M   'P 1'
#
loop_
_entity.id
_entity.type
_entity.pdbx_description
1 polymer ?
#
loop_
_entity_poly.entity_id
_entity_poly.type
_entity_poly.pdbx_seq_one_letter_code
_entity_poly.pdbx_strand_id
1 'polypeptide(L)'
;MKLVKNFFLLALGIGQQVIQISSATPTLDSLARSVERVESIRDIKDVQRCFAQLAQHGRWADMAALFYDNGTLRWGNETATGPAAIENWLRIDSAGMDGVRPGSLDTMIVENGLVTLSVDGRRGKARWNGLRFMGDGLGGTRIQGGIYQNEYVFSGGQWKISLLKYFPLYSGPYIGGWRTVGGSVPIVPYHFYEPGEDPGVPIKPAIGEPPSTRATIEQLAQRISRMNDEDSIRNIQHSYGYYVDRRMWNDVVDLFASNAVVKVTGVGTYQGKAGVRQAMEQRMGPEGLAQGVLNDHPIFDLIVDVSPNGREAVARGVEVGMIGNANIRAASWEFNVFRTQFRKGDDGQWRMFNLELTSLINADYYKGWGSGASAQGSGVVPEFSGTEGRAAQEYDEDAENKDELDLVDLQRRLSRSAAYDGAESVSVAYGYVIDDLNCGLMGALFAQKGHKSSPFCGFYQGPNHTAEACYTTYGRNRSSGLRTSISFHWRPQPVILVSEDGRSATLRARLLQPSTSNSSAGSFNGAIYHDQMVLENGKWRLWSITIDEFYWQSKNWKEGWAGANPRDASSPNPGPSALFNKYPPEVSLVEIGDREAGFQGAAGRFIQWPEIQRMWFHYRNPVRPDWSLTANGYQEPSTGPSLKNGTFS
;
A
#
# COMPACT_ATOMS: atom_id res chain seq x y z
N MET A 1 40.58 -46.62 52.73
CA MET A 1 39.50 -47.47 52.18
C MET A 1 38.46 -46.59 51.50
N LYS A 2 38.54 -46.52 50.16
CA LYS A 2 37.42 -46.52 49.18
C LYS A 2 36.41 -45.36 49.19
N LEU A 3 35.90 -44.84 48.08
CA LEU A 3 36.26 -44.80 46.66
C LEU A 3 35.22 -43.84 46.02
N VAL A 4 35.67 -42.86 45.24
CA VAL A 4 35.17 -42.47 43.90
C VAL A 4 33.65 -42.58 43.60
N LYS A 5 33.03 -41.46 43.18
CA LYS A 5 32.45 -41.33 41.83
C LYS A 5 32.15 -39.88 41.42
N ASN A 6 32.82 -39.48 40.34
CA ASN A 6 32.62 -38.31 39.50
C ASN A 6 31.24 -38.33 38.82
N PHE A 7 30.66 -37.15 38.59
CA PHE A 7 30.17 -36.76 37.26
C PHE A 7 30.33 -35.25 37.08
N PHE A 8 31.25 -34.88 36.19
CA PHE A 8 31.40 -33.55 35.62
C PHE A 8 30.20 -33.27 34.69
N LEU A 9 29.52 -32.14 34.86
CA LEU A 9 28.81 -31.49 33.76
C LEU A 9 29.64 -30.28 33.32
N LEU A 10 30.13 -30.35 32.07
CA LEU A 10 30.68 -29.22 31.33
C LEU A 10 29.60 -28.15 31.22
N ALA A 11 29.80 -27.00 31.87
CA ALA A 11 29.12 -25.77 31.51
C ALA A 11 29.76 -25.25 30.22
N LEU A 12 29.21 -25.63 29.07
CA LEU A 12 29.46 -24.96 27.80
C LEU A 12 28.86 -23.55 27.91
N GLY A 13 29.72 -22.56 28.17
CA GLY A 13 29.38 -21.16 28.01
C GLY A 13 29.05 -20.91 26.55
N ILE A 14 27.76 -20.84 26.22
CA ILE A 14 27.28 -20.29 24.96
C ILE A 14 27.46 -18.78 25.10
N GLY A 15 28.63 -18.30 24.69
CA GLY A 15 28.85 -16.88 24.45
C GLY A 15 27.80 -16.42 23.45
N GLN A 16 26.96 -15.47 23.85
CA GLN A 16 26.17 -14.68 22.92
C GLN A 16 27.16 -14.01 21.96
N GLN A 17 27.31 -14.55 20.76
CA GLN A 17 27.85 -13.78 19.65
C GLN A 17 26.82 -12.69 19.37
N VAL A 18 27.05 -11.53 19.99
CA VAL A 18 26.56 -10.26 19.47
C VAL A 18 27.09 -10.19 18.05
N ILE A 19 26.22 -10.44 17.07
CA ILE A 19 26.51 -10.15 15.67
C ILE A 19 26.64 -8.62 15.62
N GLN A 20 27.86 -8.12 15.79
CA GLN A 20 28.19 -6.78 15.33
C GLN A 20 27.84 -6.75 13.85
N ILE A 21 26.83 -5.96 13.50
CA ILE A 21 26.66 -5.52 12.12
C ILE A 21 27.97 -4.84 11.78
N SER A 22 28.73 -5.45 10.88
CA SER A 22 30.02 -4.94 10.43
C SER A 22 29.86 -3.49 10.02
N SER A 23 30.46 -2.59 10.81
CA SER A 23 30.66 -1.18 10.51
C SER A 23 31.79 -0.99 9.49
N ALA A 24 31.90 -1.89 8.51
CA ALA A 24 32.89 -1.78 7.46
C ALA A 24 32.49 -0.60 6.56
N THR A 25 33.46 0.28 6.30
CA THR A 25 33.31 1.36 5.32
C THR A 25 32.86 0.75 3.98
N PRO A 26 31.81 1.28 3.33
CA PRO A 26 31.33 0.76 2.06
C PRO A 26 32.44 0.85 1.00
N THR A 27 32.64 -0.24 0.27
CA THR A 27 33.41 -0.25 -0.98
C THR A 27 32.46 -0.05 -2.16
N LEU A 28 33.01 0.33 -3.32
CA LEU A 28 32.23 0.48 -4.55
C LEU A 28 31.46 -0.80 -4.91
N ASP A 29 32.11 -1.96 -4.82
CA ASP A 29 31.50 -3.28 -5.07
C ASP A 29 30.34 -3.57 -4.10
N SER A 30 30.54 -3.27 -2.81
CA SER A 30 29.51 -3.49 -1.79
C SER A 30 28.30 -2.57 -1.97
N LEU A 31 28.53 -1.32 -2.40
CA LEU A 31 27.48 -0.36 -2.70
C LEU A 31 26.72 -0.77 -3.96
N ALA A 32 27.42 -1.14 -5.03
CA ALA A 32 26.81 -1.61 -6.28
C ALA A 32 25.87 -2.81 -6.03
N ARG A 33 26.34 -3.81 -5.28
CA ARG A 33 25.52 -4.96 -4.87
C ARG A 33 24.29 -4.51 -4.07
N SER A 34 24.43 -3.54 -3.18
CA SER A 34 23.31 -3.05 -2.37
C SER A 34 22.27 -2.30 -3.22
N VAL A 35 22.72 -1.47 -4.16
CA VAL A 35 21.84 -0.75 -5.11
C VAL A 35 20.98 -1.73 -5.90
N GLU A 36 21.60 -2.74 -6.54
CA GLU A 36 20.87 -3.74 -7.33
C GLU A 36 19.80 -4.49 -6.51
N ARG A 37 20.09 -4.74 -5.22
CA ARG A 37 19.15 -5.44 -4.33
C ARG A 37 17.96 -4.59 -3.93
N VAL A 38 18.14 -3.28 -3.72
CA VAL A 38 17.04 -2.36 -3.43
C VAL A 38 16.18 -2.16 -4.69
N GLU A 39 16.80 -1.95 -5.84
CA GLU A 39 16.11 -1.86 -7.13
C GLU A 39 15.28 -3.13 -7.40
N SER A 40 15.83 -4.31 -7.11
CA SER A 40 15.16 -5.59 -7.34
C SER A 40 13.80 -5.72 -6.64
N ILE A 41 13.66 -5.19 -5.42
CA ILE A 41 12.37 -5.21 -4.71
C ILE A 41 11.33 -4.41 -5.49
N ARG A 42 11.71 -3.24 -6.02
CA ARG A 42 10.82 -2.33 -6.73
C ARG A 42 10.50 -2.84 -8.13
N ASP A 43 11.48 -3.41 -8.82
CA ASP A 43 11.29 -4.06 -10.13
C ASP A 43 10.29 -5.22 -10.02
N ILE A 44 10.40 -6.06 -8.98
CA ILE A 44 9.41 -7.14 -8.71
C ILE A 44 8.01 -6.55 -8.51
N LYS A 45 7.89 -5.45 -7.74
CA LYS A 45 6.60 -4.79 -7.51
C LYS A 45 6.01 -4.26 -8.80
N ASP A 46 6.81 -3.61 -9.64
CA ASP A 46 6.34 -3.00 -10.88
C ASP A 46 6.02 -4.05 -11.95
N VAL A 47 6.71 -5.20 -12.00
CA VAL A 47 6.30 -6.36 -12.82
C VAL A 47 4.88 -6.81 -12.45
N GLN A 48 4.57 -6.90 -11.16
CA GLN A 48 3.23 -7.30 -10.71
C GLN A 48 2.16 -6.25 -11.02
N ARG A 49 2.46 -4.97 -10.79
CA ARG A 49 1.53 -3.87 -11.10
C ARG A 49 1.29 -3.77 -12.60
N CYS A 50 2.32 -3.97 -13.42
CA CYS A 50 2.19 -3.99 -14.87
C CYS A 50 1.28 -5.14 -15.33
N PHE A 51 1.39 -6.33 -14.73
CA PHE A 51 0.44 -7.43 -14.99
C PHE A 51 -1.02 -7.02 -14.76
N ALA A 52 -1.31 -6.30 -13.67
CA ALA A 52 -2.66 -5.80 -13.37
C ALA A 52 -3.11 -4.71 -14.37
N GLN A 53 -2.24 -3.75 -14.68
CA GLN A 53 -2.55 -2.65 -15.60
C GLN A 53 -2.79 -3.13 -17.04
N LEU A 54 -2.03 -4.14 -17.52
CA LEU A 54 -2.20 -4.73 -18.84
C LEU A 54 -3.54 -5.47 -18.98
N ALA A 55 -4.04 -6.07 -17.90
CA ALA A 55 -5.33 -6.77 -17.90
C ALA A 55 -6.50 -5.85 -18.24
N GLN A 56 -6.45 -4.58 -17.82
CA GLN A 56 -7.48 -3.56 -18.08
C GLN A 56 -7.75 -3.29 -19.55
N HIS A 57 -6.81 -3.67 -20.43
CA HIS A 57 -6.86 -3.41 -21.86
C HIS A 57 -6.67 -4.68 -22.70
N GLY A 58 -6.91 -5.85 -22.11
CA GLY A 58 -6.85 -7.14 -22.80
C GLY A 58 -5.48 -7.49 -23.42
N ARG A 59 -4.39 -6.97 -22.85
CA ARG A 59 -3.01 -7.15 -23.35
C ARG A 59 -2.42 -8.51 -22.92
N TRP A 60 -3.12 -9.59 -23.24
CA TRP A 60 -2.82 -10.94 -22.75
C TRP A 60 -1.43 -11.45 -23.14
N ALA A 61 -0.98 -11.14 -24.37
CA ALA A 61 0.34 -11.53 -24.85
C ALA A 61 1.44 -10.83 -24.04
N ASP A 62 1.28 -9.53 -23.74
CA ASP A 62 2.23 -8.77 -22.94
C ASP A 62 2.23 -9.23 -21.48
N MET A 63 1.05 -9.56 -20.92
CA MET A 63 0.97 -10.17 -19.59
C MET A 63 1.71 -11.50 -19.52
N ALA A 64 1.56 -12.35 -20.55
CA ALA A 64 2.27 -13.61 -20.65
C ALA A 64 3.79 -13.42 -20.80
N ALA A 65 4.24 -12.34 -21.47
CA ALA A 65 5.65 -12.00 -21.62
C ALA A 65 6.33 -11.55 -20.31
N LEU A 66 5.56 -11.24 -19.26
CA LEU A 66 6.09 -11.00 -17.91
C LEU A 66 6.52 -12.28 -17.20
N PHE A 67 6.08 -13.45 -17.68
CA PHE A 67 6.51 -14.74 -17.15
C PHE A 67 7.87 -15.13 -17.67
N TYR A 68 8.56 -15.93 -16.88
CA TYR A 68 9.74 -16.66 -17.33
C TYR A 68 9.31 -17.73 -18.37
N ASP A 69 10.22 -18.18 -19.25
CA ASP A 69 9.86 -19.04 -20.39
C ASP A 69 9.13 -20.33 -20.01
N ASN A 70 9.46 -20.92 -18.85
CA ASN A 70 8.76 -22.06 -18.27
C ASN A 70 7.95 -21.70 -17.00
N GLY A 71 7.67 -20.40 -16.82
CA GLY A 71 6.89 -19.88 -15.72
C GLY A 71 5.47 -20.45 -15.71
N THR A 72 4.87 -20.50 -14.53
CA THR A 72 3.56 -21.14 -14.33
C THR A 72 2.56 -20.18 -13.70
N LEU A 73 1.35 -20.12 -14.26
CA LEU A 73 0.17 -19.51 -13.65
C LEU A 73 -0.65 -20.62 -12.99
N ARG A 74 -0.96 -20.46 -11.71
CA ARG A 74 -1.88 -21.29 -10.94
C ARG A 74 -3.00 -20.41 -10.38
N TRP A 75 -4.23 -20.67 -10.80
CA TRP A 75 -5.39 -19.90 -10.39
C TRP A 75 -6.43 -20.82 -9.76
N GLY A 76 -6.45 -20.87 -8.43
CA GLY A 76 -7.19 -21.92 -7.72
C GLY A 76 -6.69 -23.32 -8.12
N ASN A 77 -7.56 -24.09 -8.80
CA ASN A 77 -7.26 -25.45 -9.26
C ASN A 77 -6.76 -25.50 -10.70
N GLU A 78 -6.75 -24.38 -11.42
CA GLU A 78 -6.31 -24.31 -12.81
C GLU A 78 -4.81 -24.05 -12.90
N THR A 79 -4.18 -24.52 -13.97
CA THR A 79 -2.73 -24.36 -14.20
C THR A 79 -2.43 -24.18 -15.68
N ALA A 80 -1.57 -23.21 -15.99
CA ALA A 80 -1.02 -22.98 -17.32
C ALA A 80 0.49 -22.73 -17.19
N THR A 81 1.30 -23.36 -18.06
CA THR A 81 2.76 -23.26 -18.02
C THR A 81 3.29 -22.81 -19.37
N GLY A 82 4.17 -21.81 -19.35
CA GLY A 82 4.75 -21.18 -20.53
C GLY A 82 3.86 -20.05 -21.10
N PRO A 83 4.46 -19.04 -21.74
CA PRO A 83 3.74 -17.83 -22.18
C PRO A 83 2.50 -18.12 -23.05
N ALA A 84 2.59 -19.01 -24.03
CA ALA A 84 1.47 -19.30 -24.93
C ALA A 84 0.25 -19.91 -24.21
N ALA A 85 0.49 -20.82 -23.25
CA ALA A 85 -0.60 -21.42 -22.47
C ALA A 85 -1.22 -20.40 -21.51
N ILE A 86 -0.39 -19.54 -20.92
CA ILE A 86 -0.83 -18.48 -20.00
C ILE A 86 -1.66 -17.43 -20.75
N GLU A 87 -1.22 -16.97 -21.91
CA GLU A 87 -1.99 -16.05 -22.77
C GLU A 87 -3.36 -16.63 -23.10
N ASN A 88 -3.40 -17.89 -23.53
CA ASN A 88 -4.65 -18.57 -23.85
C ASN A 88 -5.58 -18.66 -22.62
N TRP A 89 -5.02 -19.01 -21.46
CA TRP A 89 -5.78 -19.06 -20.21
C TRP A 89 -6.37 -17.70 -19.84
N LEU A 90 -5.57 -16.63 -19.87
CA LEU A 90 -6.01 -15.26 -19.56
C LEU A 90 -7.16 -14.81 -20.45
N ARG A 91 -7.04 -15.09 -21.76
CA ARG A 91 -8.09 -14.76 -22.73
C ARG A 91 -9.39 -15.51 -22.42
N ILE A 92 -9.31 -16.80 -22.12
CA ILE A 92 -10.48 -17.63 -21.79
C ILE A 92 -11.13 -17.15 -20.48
N ASP A 93 -10.36 -16.93 -19.42
CA ASP A 93 -10.89 -16.51 -18.12
C ASP A 93 -11.54 -15.12 -18.18
N SER A 94 -11.05 -14.21 -19.02
CA SER A 94 -11.69 -12.90 -19.21
C SER A 94 -13.14 -13.03 -19.69
N ALA A 95 -13.48 -14.10 -20.43
CA ALA A 95 -14.82 -14.35 -21.00
C ALA A 95 -15.43 -13.11 -21.71
N GLY A 96 -14.59 -12.27 -22.31
CA GLY A 96 -14.96 -11.01 -22.97
C GLY A 96 -15.16 -9.82 -22.02
N MET A 97 -15.05 -9.99 -20.71
CA MET A 97 -14.89 -8.91 -19.75
C MET A 97 -13.42 -8.47 -19.75
N ASP A 98 -13.01 -7.79 -20.83
CA ASP A 98 -11.62 -7.61 -21.23
C ASP A 98 -11.15 -6.15 -21.24
N GLY A 99 -12.06 -5.20 -21.02
CA GLY A 99 -11.79 -3.76 -21.13
C GLY A 99 -11.46 -3.29 -22.56
N VAL A 100 -11.62 -4.15 -23.58
CA VAL A 100 -11.35 -3.84 -24.99
C VAL A 100 -12.64 -3.52 -25.74
N ARG A 101 -13.71 -4.28 -25.47
CA ARG A 101 -15.00 -4.11 -26.13
C ARG A 101 -15.72 -2.88 -25.55
N PRO A 102 -16.54 -2.15 -26.32
CA PRO A 102 -17.32 -1.05 -25.78
C PRO A 102 -18.13 -1.47 -24.57
N GLY A 103 -17.85 -0.84 -23.42
CA GLY A 103 -18.51 -1.14 -22.16
C GLY A 103 -18.05 -2.40 -21.43
N SER A 104 -17.09 -3.17 -21.93
CA SER A 104 -16.46 -4.20 -21.12
C SER A 104 -15.50 -3.58 -20.09
N LEU A 105 -15.25 -4.29 -19.00
CA LEU A 105 -14.37 -3.88 -17.92
C LEU A 105 -13.54 -5.06 -17.45
N ASP A 106 -12.27 -4.82 -17.20
CA ASP A 106 -11.40 -5.72 -16.46
C ASP A 106 -10.43 -4.96 -15.54
N THR A 107 -10.97 -4.33 -14.49
CA THR A 107 -10.10 -3.64 -13.53
C THR A 107 -9.59 -4.63 -12.50
N MET A 108 -8.37 -5.13 -12.71
CA MET A 108 -7.60 -5.90 -11.74
C MET A 108 -6.79 -4.96 -10.85
N ILE A 109 -6.86 -5.19 -9.54
CA ILE A 109 -6.09 -4.51 -8.50
C ILE A 109 -5.21 -5.56 -7.82
N VAL A 110 -3.89 -5.31 -7.79
CA VAL A 110 -2.92 -6.18 -7.11
C VAL A 110 -2.03 -5.34 -6.19
N GLU A 111 -2.54 -5.08 -4.98
CA GLU A 111 -1.94 -4.12 -4.06
C GLU A 111 -1.37 -4.79 -2.80
N ASN A 112 -0.77 -3.98 -1.92
CA ASN A 112 -0.21 -4.41 -0.64
C ASN A 112 0.86 -5.49 -0.83
N GLY A 113 1.81 -5.20 -1.72
CA GLY A 113 2.92 -6.10 -2.05
C GLY A 113 3.94 -6.23 -0.94
N LEU A 114 3.95 -7.38 -0.26
CA LEU A 114 5.05 -7.76 0.62
C LEU A 114 6.01 -8.64 -0.18
N VAL A 115 7.21 -8.11 -0.48
CA VAL A 115 8.24 -8.79 -1.28
C VAL A 115 9.43 -9.14 -0.38
N THR A 116 9.93 -10.37 -0.49
CA THR A 116 11.22 -10.76 0.09
C THR A 116 12.20 -11.20 -1.01
N LEU A 117 13.46 -10.80 -0.86
CA LEU A 117 14.55 -11.12 -1.78
C LEU A 117 15.47 -12.20 -1.19
N SER A 118 15.85 -13.17 -2.02
CA SER A 118 16.81 -14.20 -1.66
C SER A 118 18.20 -13.61 -1.33
N VAL A 119 19.00 -14.37 -0.57
CA VAL A 119 20.35 -13.97 -0.18
C VAL A 119 21.29 -13.75 -1.37
N ASP A 120 21.08 -14.47 -2.49
CA ASP A 120 21.82 -14.30 -3.75
C ASP A 120 21.31 -13.12 -4.60
N GLY A 121 20.14 -12.55 -4.28
CA GLY A 121 19.54 -11.45 -5.02
C GLY A 121 18.96 -11.83 -6.38
N ARG A 122 18.79 -13.13 -6.67
CA ARG A 122 18.33 -13.62 -7.98
C ARG A 122 16.93 -14.22 -7.96
N ARG A 123 16.32 -14.38 -6.79
CA ARG A 123 14.95 -14.85 -6.61
C ARG A 123 14.18 -13.95 -5.66
N GLY A 124 12.90 -13.79 -5.91
CA GLY A 124 11.98 -13.07 -5.04
C GLY A 124 10.74 -13.90 -4.74
N LYS A 125 10.16 -13.69 -3.56
CA LYS A 125 8.79 -14.13 -3.25
C LYS A 125 7.96 -12.91 -2.93
N ALA A 126 6.67 -12.95 -3.25
CA ALA A 126 5.77 -11.88 -2.86
C ALA A 126 4.38 -12.38 -2.49
N ARG A 127 3.71 -11.61 -1.63
CA ARG A 127 2.29 -11.77 -1.32
C ARG A 127 1.56 -10.48 -1.69
N TRP A 128 0.39 -10.63 -2.30
CA TRP A 128 -0.45 -9.51 -2.73
C TRP A 128 -1.91 -9.72 -2.39
N ASN A 129 -2.61 -8.62 -2.14
CA ASN A 129 -4.06 -8.58 -2.08
C ASN A 129 -4.62 -8.42 -3.50
N GLY A 130 -5.62 -9.22 -3.85
CA GLY A 130 -6.26 -9.21 -5.15
C GLY A 130 -7.73 -8.84 -5.09
N LEU A 131 -8.16 -7.94 -5.98
CA LEU A 131 -9.55 -7.60 -6.23
C LEU A 131 -9.71 -7.28 -7.72
N ARG A 132 -10.76 -7.81 -8.35
CA ARG A 132 -10.98 -7.67 -9.78
C ARG A 132 -12.45 -7.35 -10.04
N PHE A 133 -12.69 -6.28 -10.79
CA PHE A 133 -14.01 -5.82 -11.21
C PHE A 133 -14.15 -6.06 -12.71
N MET A 134 -15.12 -6.90 -13.09
CA MET A 134 -15.29 -7.34 -14.45
C MET A 134 -16.73 -7.09 -14.92
N GLY A 135 -16.89 -6.74 -16.19
CA GLY A 135 -18.17 -6.56 -16.85
C GLY A 135 -18.07 -6.81 -18.35
N ASP A 136 -19.11 -7.37 -18.96
CA ASP A 136 -19.11 -7.71 -20.40
C ASP A 136 -19.76 -6.62 -21.29
N GLY A 137 -20.35 -5.59 -20.68
CA GLY A 137 -21.11 -4.54 -21.37
C GLY A 137 -22.54 -4.94 -21.76
N LEU A 138 -22.93 -6.20 -21.51
CA LEU A 138 -24.21 -6.81 -21.87
C LEU A 138 -25.05 -7.18 -20.64
N GLY A 139 -24.62 -6.74 -19.45
CA GLY A 139 -25.27 -6.99 -18.15
C GLY A 139 -24.55 -8.02 -17.28
N GLY A 140 -23.65 -8.81 -17.83
CA GLY A 140 -22.82 -9.76 -17.09
C GLY A 140 -21.74 -9.05 -16.28
N THR A 141 -21.56 -9.46 -15.03
CA THR A 141 -20.52 -8.92 -14.14
C THR A 141 -19.90 -10.01 -13.29
N ARG A 142 -18.64 -9.82 -12.92
CA ARG A 142 -17.92 -10.66 -11.95
C ARG A 142 -17.04 -9.78 -11.07
N ILE A 143 -17.20 -9.92 -9.77
CA ILE A 143 -16.30 -9.39 -8.74
C ILE A 143 -15.58 -10.58 -8.16
N GLN A 144 -14.26 -10.55 -8.14
CA GLN A 144 -13.44 -11.62 -7.58
C GLN A 144 -12.36 -11.02 -6.70
N GLY A 145 -12.01 -11.70 -5.61
CA GLY A 145 -10.82 -11.33 -4.85
C GLY A 145 -10.21 -12.48 -4.09
N GLY A 146 -8.97 -12.27 -3.66
CA GLY A 146 -8.10 -13.33 -3.22
C GLY A 146 -6.71 -12.86 -2.84
N ILE A 147 -5.80 -13.82 -2.67
CA ILE A 147 -4.41 -13.58 -2.30
C ILE A 147 -3.49 -14.20 -3.35
N TYR A 148 -2.50 -13.45 -3.79
CA TYR A 148 -1.41 -13.97 -4.60
C TYR A 148 -0.23 -14.39 -3.70
N GLN A 149 0.41 -15.50 -4.03
CA GLN A 149 1.72 -15.91 -3.50
C GLN A 149 2.65 -16.20 -4.67
N ASN A 150 3.37 -15.20 -5.11
CA ASN A 150 4.12 -15.28 -6.35
C ASN A 150 5.61 -15.52 -6.08
N GLU A 151 6.28 -16.14 -7.04
CA GLU A 151 7.72 -16.29 -7.09
C GLU A 151 8.25 -15.62 -8.36
N TYR A 152 9.44 -15.04 -8.24
CA TYR A 152 10.09 -14.26 -9.28
C TYR A 152 11.53 -14.71 -9.42
N VAL A 153 12.05 -14.61 -10.64
CA VAL A 153 13.44 -14.90 -10.98
C VAL A 153 14.03 -13.75 -11.79
N PHE A 154 15.27 -13.39 -11.49
CA PHE A 154 16.03 -12.47 -12.31
C PHE A 154 16.69 -13.24 -13.45
N SER A 155 16.28 -12.95 -14.69
CA SER A 155 16.78 -13.62 -15.90
C SER A 155 16.91 -12.62 -17.04
N GLY A 156 18.01 -12.69 -17.79
CA GLY A 156 18.22 -11.83 -18.97
C GLY A 156 18.21 -10.33 -18.66
N GLY A 157 18.64 -9.93 -17.47
CA GLY A 157 18.65 -8.52 -17.05
C GLY A 157 17.31 -7.98 -16.55
N GLN A 158 16.27 -8.81 -16.43
CA GLN A 158 14.93 -8.39 -16.01
C GLN A 158 14.36 -9.36 -14.96
N TRP A 159 13.47 -8.85 -14.10
CA TRP A 159 12.67 -9.69 -13.24
C TRP A 159 11.49 -10.28 -14.01
N LYS A 160 11.26 -11.59 -13.83
CA LYS A 160 10.17 -12.33 -14.46
C LYS A 160 9.40 -13.14 -13.43
N ILE A 161 8.11 -13.34 -13.68
CA ILE A 161 7.25 -14.19 -12.85
C ILE A 161 7.59 -15.66 -13.16
N SER A 162 8.15 -16.39 -12.19
CA SER A 162 8.36 -17.84 -12.32
C SER A 162 7.13 -18.63 -11.87
N LEU A 163 6.41 -18.12 -10.88
CA LEU A 163 5.14 -18.68 -10.42
C LEU A 163 4.19 -17.55 -10.05
N LEU A 164 3.01 -17.50 -10.67
CA LEU A 164 1.87 -16.76 -10.15
C LEU A 164 0.94 -17.77 -9.48
N LYS A 165 0.68 -17.63 -8.19
CA LYS A 165 -0.24 -18.53 -7.46
C LYS A 165 -1.33 -17.74 -6.78
N TYR A 166 -2.53 -17.78 -7.35
CA TYR A 166 -3.69 -17.07 -6.84
C TYR A 166 -4.63 -18.00 -6.05
N PHE A 167 -4.93 -17.59 -4.82
CA PHE A 167 -5.89 -18.23 -3.93
C PHE A 167 -7.20 -17.43 -3.95
N PRO A 168 -8.24 -17.92 -4.66
CA PRO A 168 -9.53 -17.23 -4.66
C PRO A 168 -10.17 -17.32 -3.26
N LEU A 169 -10.63 -16.19 -2.73
CA LEU A 169 -11.28 -16.11 -1.42
C LEU A 169 -12.77 -15.75 -1.53
N TYR A 170 -13.13 -14.95 -2.52
CA TYR A 170 -14.52 -14.57 -2.74
C TYR A 170 -14.80 -14.25 -4.21
N SER A 171 -16.06 -14.44 -4.61
CA SER A 171 -16.54 -14.17 -5.97
C SER A 171 -18.05 -13.94 -5.99
N GLY A 172 -18.53 -13.19 -6.98
CA GLY A 172 -19.95 -13.10 -7.31
C GLY A 172 -20.25 -11.98 -8.30
N PRO A 173 -21.49 -11.89 -8.80
CA PRO A 173 -21.91 -10.82 -9.69
C PRO A 173 -22.11 -9.50 -8.93
N TYR A 174 -22.29 -8.41 -9.67
CA TYR A 174 -22.71 -7.13 -9.10
C TYR A 174 -24.08 -7.24 -8.44
N ILE A 175 -25.10 -7.72 -9.14
CA ILE A 175 -26.43 -7.89 -8.55
C ILE A 175 -26.40 -9.00 -7.51
N GLY A 176 -26.66 -8.65 -6.25
CA GLY A 176 -26.61 -9.59 -5.12
C GLY A 176 -25.23 -9.77 -4.48
N GLY A 177 -24.18 -9.18 -5.07
CA GLY A 177 -22.82 -9.07 -4.52
C GLY A 177 -22.03 -10.37 -4.46
N TRP A 178 -20.77 -10.25 -4.01
CA TRP A 178 -19.87 -11.39 -3.85
C TRP A 178 -20.01 -12.07 -2.48
N ARG A 179 -19.61 -13.34 -2.42
CA ARG A 179 -19.54 -14.17 -1.22
C ARG A 179 -18.27 -15.00 -1.21
N THR A 180 -18.00 -15.61 -0.08
CA THR A 180 -16.85 -16.51 0.11
C THR A 180 -16.94 -17.70 -0.85
N VAL A 181 -15.84 -18.04 -1.52
CA VAL A 181 -15.77 -19.26 -2.34
C VAL A 181 -15.30 -20.45 -1.50
N GLY A 182 -15.71 -21.66 -1.86
CA GLY A 182 -15.29 -22.88 -1.14
C GLY A 182 -15.90 -23.03 0.26
N GLY A 183 -16.93 -22.25 0.60
CA GLY A 183 -17.70 -22.37 1.85
C GLY A 183 -16.99 -21.88 3.10
N SER A 184 -15.77 -21.34 3.00
CA SER A 184 -15.05 -20.74 4.12
C SER A 184 -13.85 -19.92 3.66
N VAL A 185 -13.40 -18.99 4.49
CA VAL A 185 -12.22 -18.16 4.20
C VAL A 185 -10.97 -18.86 4.76
N PRO A 186 -10.14 -19.50 3.91
CA PRO A 186 -8.93 -20.16 4.37
C PRO A 186 -7.90 -19.16 4.89
N ILE A 187 -6.98 -19.63 5.74
CA ILE A 187 -5.73 -18.90 6.04
C ILE A 187 -4.73 -19.30 4.96
N VAL A 188 -4.34 -18.33 4.15
CA VAL A 188 -3.31 -18.51 3.12
C VAL A 188 -1.94 -18.37 3.80
N PRO A 189 -1.02 -19.34 3.65
CA PRO A 189 0.29 -19.30 4.33
C PRO A 189 1.08 -17.99 4.10
N TYR A 190 1.98 -17.64 5.02
CA TYR A 190 2.84 -16.48 4.85
C TYR A 190 4.22 -16.94 4.38
N HIS A 191 4.67 -16.46 3.21
CA HIS A 191 6.05 -16.73 2.78
C HIS A 191 7.08 -16.04 3.69
N PHE A 192 6.69 -14.95 4.36
CA PHE A 192 7.54 -14.12 5.23
C PHE A 192 7.61 -14.58 6.70
N TYR A 193 7.05 -15.76 7.02
CA TYR A 193 7.22 -16.44 8.31
C TYR A 193 7.72 -17.89 8.16
N GLU A 194 8.28 -18.23 6.99
CA GLU A 194 9.04 -19.46 6.81
C GLU A 194 10.34 -19.39 7.66
N PRO A 195 10.97 -20.54 8.00
CA PRO A 195 12.22 -20.53 8.76
C PRO A 195 13.29 -19.62 8.13
N GLY A 196 13.76 -18.62 8.89
CA GLY A 196 14.74 -17.64 8.43
C GLY A 196 14.17 -16.46 7.62
N GLU A 197 12.85 -16.28 7.62
CA GLU A 197 12.16 -15.11 7.07
C GLU A 197 11.65 -14.19 8.20
N ASP A 198 11.57 -12.90 7.90
CA ASP A 198 10.99 -11.88 8.79
C ASP A 198 10.46 -10.73 7.92
N PRO A 199 9.20 -10.28 8.08
CA PRO A 199 8.64 -9.20 7.27
C PRO A 199 9.35 -7.86 7.47
N GLY A 200 10.10 -7.70 8.57
CA GLY A 200 10.95 -6.53 8.82
C GLY A 200 12.29 -6.58 8.08
N VAL A 201 12.60 -7.63 7.32
CA VAL A 201 13.85 -7.81 6.58
C VAL A 201 13.54 -8.21 5.12
N PRO A 202 12.91 -7.34 4.32
CA PRO A 202 12.55 -7.67 2.94
C PRO A 202 13.78 -7.94 2.05
N ILE A 203 14.91 -7.29 2.35
CA ILE A 203 16.20 -7.55 1.71
C ILE A 203 17.12 -8.18 2.74
N LYS A 204 17.34 -9.49 2.63
CA LYS A 204 18.25 -10.20 3.54
C LYS A 204 19.69 -9.72 3.35
N PRO A 205 20.52 -9.75 4.41
CA PRO A 205 21.97 -9.60 4.26
C PRO A 205 22.50 -10.58 3.22
N ALA A 206 23.27 -10.06 2.25
CA ALA A 206 23.89 -10.89 1.23
C ALA A 206 25.00 -11.76 1.85
N ILE A 207 25.20 -12.95 1.28
CA ILE A 207 26.26 -13.88 1.69
C ILE A 207 27.42 -13.81 0.69
N GLY A 208 28.66 -13.85 1.20
CA GLY A 208 29.88 -13.83 0.41
C GLY A 208 30.39 -12.43 0.07
N GLU A 209 31.57 -12.37 -0.52
CA GLU A 209 32.19 -11.12 -0.99
C GLU A 209 31.31 -10.47 -2.08
N PRO A 210 31.20 -9.13 -2.11
CA PRO A 210 30.52 -8.45 -3.20
C PRO A 210 31.27 -8.72 -4.52
N PRO A 211 30.56 -8.99 -5.63
CA PRO A 211 31.20 -9.15 -6.92
C PRO A 211 31.81 -7.82 -7.39
N SER A 212 32.92 -7.90 -8.13
CA SER A 212 33.52 -6.71 -8.74
C SER A 212 32.55 -6.02 -9.68
N THR A 213 32.31 -4.74 -9.45
CA THR A 213 31.42 -3.91 -10.27
C THR A 213 32.18 -3.23 -11.42
N ARG A 214 31.47 -3.01 -12.53
CA ARG A 214 31.92 -2.12 -13.62
C ARG A 214 31.32 -0.73 -13.50
N ALA A 215 30.41 -0.51 -12.55
CA ALA A 215 29.76 0.77 -12.36
C ALA A 215 30.72 1.78 -11.72
N THR A 216 30.66 3.03 -12.16
CA THR A 216 31.37 4.14 -11.50
C THR A 216 30.61 4.63 -10.28
N ILE A 217 31.25 5.44 -9.42
CA ILE A 217 30.58 6.04 -8.26
C ILE A 217 29.47 7.01 -8.69
N GLU A 218 29.66 7.72 -9.81
CA GLU A 218 28.67 8.64 -10.40
C GLU A 218 27.43 7.88 -10.90
N GLN A 219 27.63 6.73 -11.55
CA GLN A 219 26.53 5.85 -11.99
C GLN A 219 25.70 5.34 -10.81
N LEU A 220 26.36 4.94 -9.72
CA LEU A 220 25.65 4.52 -8.50
C LEU A 220 24.94 5.69 -7.83
N ALA A 221 25.57 6.88 -7.79
CA ALA A 221 24.97 8.08 -7.23
C ALA A 221 23.67 8.46 -7.97
N GLN A 222 23.67 8.43 -9.30
CA GLN A 222 22.47 8.70 -10.09
C GLN A 222 21.36 7.68 -9.84
N ARG A 223 21.69 6.38 -9.82
CA ARG A 223 20.70 5.31 -9.51
C ARG A 223 20.07 5.49 -8.14
N ILE A 224 20.89 5.82 -7.13
CA ILE A 224 20.41 6.11 -5.77
C ILE A 224 19.52 7.36 -5.76
N SER A 225 19.93 8.43 -6.45
CA SER A 225 19.12 9.65 -6.56
C SER A 225 17.77 9.37 -7.22
N ARG A 226 17.73 8.58 -8.30
CA ARG A 226 16.47 8.20 -8.96
C ARG A 226 15.55 7.43 -8.03
N MET A 227 16.07 6.53 -7.20
CA MET A 227 15.25 5.82 -6.20
C MET A 227 14.70 6.77 -5.11
N ASN A 228 15.49 7.75 -4.66
CA ASN A 228 15.02 8.76 -3.71
C ASN A 228 13.97 9.69 -4.34
N ASP A 229 14.13 10.03 -5.62
CA ASP A 229 13.16 10.79 -6.40
C ASP A 229 11.84 10.01 -6.59
N GLU A 230 11.94 8.72 -6.88
CA GLU A 230 10.80 7.81 -6.97
C GLU A 230 9.96 7.83 -5.69
N ASP A 231 10.62 7.78 -4.52
CA ASP A 231 9.96 7.85 -3.21
C ASP A 231 9.17 9.18 -3.05
N SER A 232 9.79 10.28 -3.48
CA SER A 232 9.18 11.61 -3.42
C SER A 232 7.96 11.72 -4.33
N ILE A 233 8.06 11.21 -5.55
CA ILE A 233 6.97 11.23 -6.54
C ILE A 233 5.81 10.33 -6.10
N ARG A 234 6.10 9.12 -5.58
CA ARG A 234 5.06 8.24 -4.99
C ARG A 234 4.31 8.94 -3.87
N ASN A 235 5.05 9.61 -2.97
CA ASN A 235 4.45 10.39 -1.89
C ASN A 235 3.57 11.55 -2.40
N ILE A 236 4.00 12.29 -3.43
CA ILE A 236 3.18 13.37 -4.01
C ILE A 236 1.91 12.81 -4.65
N GLN A 237 2.02 11.78 -5.48
CA GLN A 237 0.87 11.17 -6.17
C GLN A 237 -0.12 10.54 -5.19
N HIS A 238 0.37 9.90 -4.12
CA HIS A 238 -0.48 9.39 -3.06
C HIS A 238 -1.11 10.52 -2.25
N SER A 239 -0.37 11.59 -1.92
CA SER A 239 -0.91 12.77 -1.22
C SER A 239 -2.03 13.44 -2.00
N TYR A 240 -1.86 13.58 -3.32
CA TYR A 240 -2.90 14.08 -4.23
C TYR A 240 -4.24 13.35 -4.03
N GLY A 241 -4.24 12.02 -3.99
CA GLY A 241 -5.47 11.25 -3.79
C GLY A 241 -6.13 11.52 -2.43
N TYR A 242 -5.36 11.69 -1.35
CA TYR A 242 -5.93 12.03 -0.04
C TYR A 242 -6.56 13.43 -0.02
N TYR A 243 -5.92 14.41 -0.66
CA TYR A 243 -6.46 15.77 -0.74
C TYR A 243 -7.72 15.81 -1.62
N VAL A 244 -7.74 15.03 -2.71
CA VAL A 244 -8.93 14.88 -3.56
C VAL A 244 -10.12 14.33 -2.80
N ASP A 245 -9.92 13.29 -2.00
CA ASP A 245 -11.00 12.68 -1.23
C ASP A 245 -11.66 13.65 -0.25
N ARG A 246 -10.87 14.56 0.29
CA ARG A 246 -11.31 15.57 1.26
C ARG A 246 -11.71 16.88 0.61
N ARG A 247 -11.64 16.98 -0.72
CA ARG A 247 -11.87 18.20 -1.49
C ARG A 247 -11.03 19.37 -1.01
N MET A 248 -9.78 19.11 -0.63
CA MET A 248 -8.80 20.10 -0.20
C MET A 248 -8.17 20.74 -1.43
N TRP A 249 -8.94 21.56 -2.15
CA TRP A 249 -8.56 22.04 -3.48
C TRP A 249 -7.34 22.96 -3.46
N ASN A 250 -7.15 23.75 -2.41
CA ASN A 250 -5.93 24.54 -2.26
C ASN A 250 -4.69 23.64 -2.16
N ASP A 251 -4.74 22.58 -1.33
CA ASP A 251 -3.65 21.61 -1.21
C ASP A 251 -3.42 20.82 -2.50
N VAL A 252 -4.48 20.43 -3.20
CA VAL A 252 -4.36 19.80 -4.54
C VAL A 252 -3.61 20.73 -5.49
N VAL A 253 -4.03 22.00 -5.60
CA VAL A 253 -3.44 22.98 -6.51
C VAL A 253 -1.97 23.24 -6.20
N ASP A 254 -1.55 23.14 -4.94
CA ASP A 254 -0.16 23.35 -4.53
C ASP A 254 0.79 22.22 -4.92
N LEU A 255 0.28 21.02 -5.23
CA LEU A 255 1.08 19.94 -5.80
C LEU A 255 1.44 20.16 -7.27
N PHE A 256 0.75 21.09 -7.96
CA PHE A 256 0.95 21.35 -9.38
C PHE A 256 1.92 22.49 -9.66
N ALA A 257 2.66 22.37 -10.76
CA ALA A 257 3.43 23.46 -11.35
C ALA A 257 2.52 24.61 -11.78
N SER A 258 3.05 25.83 -11.83
CA SER A 258 2.27 27.04 -12.16
C SER A 258 1.60 26.99 -13.54
N ASN A 259 2.26 26.34 -14.50
CA ASN A 259 1.81 26.13 -15.88
C ASN A 259 1.34 24.69 -16.13
N ALA A 260 0.90 23.98 -15.10
CA ALA A 260 0.47 22.59 -15.24
C ALA A 260 -0.79 22.44 -16.09
N VAL A 261 -1.01 21.24 -16.61
CA VAL A 261 -2.20 20.89 -17.40
C VAL A 261 -2.92 19.72 -16.75
N VAL A 262 -4.26 19.80 -16.68
CA VAL A 262 -5.12 18.66 -16.35
C VAL A 262 -5.97 18.36 -17.57
N LYS A 263 -5.89 17.13 -18.07
CA LYS A 263 -6.70 16.65 -19.19
C LYS A 263 -7.57 15.51 -18.70
N VAL A 264 -8.88 15.67 -18.82
CA VAL A 264 -9.85 14.60 -18.56
C VAL A 264 -10.42 14.19 -19.91
N THR A 265 -10.13 12.96 -20.34
CA THR A 265 -10.54 12.44 -21.64
C THR A 265 -12.05 12.54 -21.81
N GLY A 266 -12.49 13.09 -22.94
CA GLY A 266 -13.92 13.30 -23.23
C GLY A 266 -14.58 14.46 -22.47
N VAL A 267 -13.89 15.13 -21.55
CA VAL A 267 -14.45 16.24 -20.76
C VAL A 267 -13.79 17.56 -21.12
N GLY A 268 -12.46 17.66 -21.04
CA GLY A 268 -11.78 18.93 -21.31
C GLY A 268 -10.30 18.97 -20.91
N THR A 269 -9.68 20.11 -21.19
CA THR A 269 -8.30 20.42 -20.84
C THR A 269 -8.25 21.73 -20.09
N TYR A 270 -7.57 21.74 -18.94
CA TYR A 270 -7.53 22.86 -18.01
C TYR A 270 -6.07 23.24 -17.76
N GLN A 271 -5.77 24.53 -17.77
CA GLN A 271 -4.39 25.05 -17.76
C GLN A 271 -4.10 25.93 -16.54
N GLY A 272 -2.88 25.77 -16.03
CA GLY A 272 -2.36 26.47 -14.85
C GLY A 272 -3.12 26.12 -13.57
N LYS A 273 -2.68 26.73 -12.45
CA LYS A 273 -3.29 26.50 -11.13
C LYS A 273 -4.81 26.78 -11.09
N ALA A 274 -5.27 27.81 -11.78
CA ALA A 274 -6.70 28.12 -11.88
C ALA A 274 -7.48 27.03 -12.64
N GLY A 275 -6.90 26.51 -13.74
CA GLY A 275 -7.47 25.40 -14.47
C GLY A 275 -7.50 24.10 -13.65
N VAL A 276 -6.45 23.80 -12.90
CA VAL A 276 -6.43 22.64 -11.98
C VAL A 276 -7.61 22.72 -11.01
N ARG A 277 -7.80 23.87 -10.33
CA ARG A 277 -8.94 24.09 -9.43
C ARG A 277 -10.28 23.89 -10.14
N GLN A 278 -10.43 24.51 -11.31
CA GLN A 278 -11.63 24.40 -12.12
C GLN A 278 -11.95 22.94 -12.48
N ALA A 279 -10.94 22.14 -12.86
CA ALA A 279 -11.13 20.74 -13.19
C ALA A 279 -11.68 19.93 -12.00
N MET A 280 -11.16 20.18 -10.80
CA MET A 280 -11.64 19.53 -9.57
C MET A 280 -13.06 19.97 -9.22
N GLU A 281 -13.31 21.28 -9.19
CA GLU A 281 -14.61 21.83 -8.79
C GLU A 281 -15.73 21.49 -9.78
N GLN A 282 -15.44 21.44 -11.08
CA GLN A 282 -16.44 21.05 -12.08
C GLN A 282 -16.80 19.58 -12.02
N ARG A 283 -15.84 18.70 -11.73
CA ARG A 283 -16.08 17.25 -11.66
C ARG A 283 -16.66 16.82 -10.32
N MET A 284 -16.15 17.40 -9.24
CA MET A 284 -16.39 16.90 -7.89
C MET A 284 -17.14 17.91 -7.01
N GLY A 285 -17.30 19.17 -7.40
CA GLY A 285 -17.95 20.20 -6.58
C GLY A 285 -16.99 21.02 -5.72
N PRO A 286 -17.51 21.96 -4.92
CA PRO A 286 -16.69 22.98 -4.24
C PRO A 286 -15.74 22.40 -3.19
N GLU A 287 -14.78 23.24 -2.76
CA GLU A 287 -13.81 22.93 -1.71
C GLU A 287 -14.51 22.57 -0.39
N GLY A 288 -14.00 21.53 0.28
CA GLY A 288 -14.58 20.95 1.48
C GLY A 288 -15.73 19.98 1.20
N LEU A 289 -15.80 18.92 2.01
CA LEU A 289 -16.92 17.98 1.97
C LEU A 289 -18.15 18.57 2.68
N ALA A 290 -19.34 18.28 2.14
CA ALA A 290 -20.61 18.44 2.84
C ALA A 290 -21.03 17.11 3.49
N GLN A 291 -21.84 17.17 4.55
CA GLN A 291 -22.35 15.97 5.22
C GLN A 291 -22.96 14.99 4.20
N GLY A 292 -22.62 13.71 4.33
CA GLY A 292 -23.12 12.63 3.48
C GLY A 292 -22.48 12.53 2.12
N VAL A 293 -21.56 13.43 1.77
CA VAL A 293 -20.78 13.35 0.54
C VAL A 293 -19.56 12.46 0.75
N LEU A 294 -19.47 11.41 -0.07
CA LEU A 294 -18.28 10.58 -0.22
C LEU A 294 -17.62 10.93 -1.56
N ASN A 295 -16.30 11.14 -1.56
CA ASN A 295 -15.53 11.52 -2.73
C ASN A 295 -14.25 10.68 -2.85
N ASP A 296 -14.28 9.41 -2.46
CA ASP A 296 -13.08 8.58 -2.40
C ASP A 296 -12.59 8.19 -3.79
N HIS A 297 -11.34 8.54 -4.11
CA HIS A 297 -10.64 8.20 -5.35
C HIS A 297 -9.30 7.48 -5.02
N PRO A 298 -9.33 6.30 -4.38
CA PRO A 298 -8.13 5.54 -4.09
C PRO A 298 -7.34 5.19 -5.36
N ILE A 299 -6.02 5.33 -5.23
CA ILE A 299 -5.02 5.02 -6.25
C ILE A 299 -4.43 3.64 -5.95
N PHE A 300 -4.37 2.82 -7.00
CA PHE A 300 -3.83 1.47 -6.98
C PHE A 300 -2.81 1.25 -8.10
N ASP A 301 -1.99 0.22 -7.91
CA ASP A 301 -1.02 -0.30 -8.85
C ASP A 301 -0.07 0.78 -9.39
N LEU A 302 0.33 1.74 -8.54
CA LEU A 302 1.14 2.89 -8.94
C LEU A 302 2.54 2.45 -9.40
N ILE A 303 2.88 2.78 -10.65
CA ILE A 303 4.24 2.69 -11.19
C ILE A 303 4.78 4.10 -11.36
N VAL A 304 6.02 4.33 -10.94
CA VAL A 304 6.75 5.59 -11.11
C VAL A 304 8.03 5.31 -11.86
N ASP A 305 8.26 6.06 -12.93
CA ASP A 305 9.47 6.03 -13.73
C ASP A 305 10.11 7.42 -13.74
N VAL A 306 11.36 7.50 -13.32
CA VAL A 306 12.14 8.75 -13.26
C VAL A 306 13.10 8.75 -14.44
N SER A 307 13.07 9.80 -15.26
CA SER A 307 13.93 9.87 -16.44
C SER A 307 15.41 9.84 -16.07
N PRO A 308 16.30 9.36 -16.97
CA PRO A 308 17.74 9.30 -16.72
C PRO A 308 18.36 10.60 -16.19
N ASN A 309 17.89 11.76 -16.68
CA ASN A 309 18.33 13.08 -16.26
C ASN A 309 17.91 13.50 -14.84
N GLY A 310 17.03 12.74 -14.16
CA GLY A 310 16.56 13.04 -12.80
C GLY A 310 15.73 14.32 -12.65
N ARG A 311 15.20 14.86 -13.76
CA ARG A 311 14.45 16.13 -13.83
C ARG A 311 12.99 15.96 -14.25
N GLU A 312 12.66 14.84 -14.89
CA GLU A 312 11.30 14.49 -15.28
C GLU A 312 10.93 13.10 -14.74
N ALA A 313 9.64 12.86 -14.59
CA ALA A 313 9.15 11.53 -14.23
C ALA A 313 7.72 11.32 -14.71
N VAL A 314 7.31 10.07 -14.82
CA VAL A 314 5.94 9.67 -15.12
C VAL A 314 5.44 8.74 -14.03
N ALA A 315 4.27 9.04 -13.49
CA ALA A 315 3.53 8.13 -12.63
C ALA A 315 2.27 7.66 -13.35
N ARG A 316 2.00 6.36 -13.31
CA ARG A 316 0.79 5.75 -13.90
C ARG A 316 0.15 4.82 -12.88
N GLY A 317 -1.17 4.84 -12.80
CA GLY A 317 -1.90 3.92 -11.91
C GLY A 317 -3.37 3.82 -12.25
N VAL A 318 -4.06 3.01 -11.45
CA VAL A 318 -5.50 2.79 -11.50
C VAL A 318 -6.17 3.65 -10.43
N GLU A 319 -7.27 4.29 -10.76
CA GLU A 319 -8.13 4.99 -9.81
C GLU A 319 -9.51 4.33 -9.82
N VAL A 320 -10.02 3.99 -8.64
CA VAL A 320 -11.38 3.47 -8.47
C VAL A 320 -12.19 4.43 -7.60
N GLY A 321 -13.03 5.24 -8.23
CA GLY A 321 -13.89 6.20 -7.55
C GLY A 321 -15.07 5.51 -6.86
N MET A 322 -15.23 5.78 -5.57
CA MET A 322 -16.41 5.47 -4.75
C MET A 322 -17.04 6.79 -4.33
N ILE A 323 -18.05 7.23 -5.07
CA ILE A 323 -18.60 8.59 -4.96
C ILE A 323 -20.05 8.48 -4.52
N GLY A 324 -20.51 9.39 -3.67
CA GLY A 324 -21.93 9.40 -3.31
C GLY A 324 -22.40 10.57 -2.47
N ASN A 325 -23.72 10.67 -2.34
CA ASN A 325 -24.42 11.59 -1.46
C ASN A 325 -25.55 10.84 -0.74
N ALA A 326 -25.32 10.56 0.55
CA ALA A 326 -26.26 9.81 1.38
C ALA A 326 -27.60 10.53 1.59
N ASN A 327 -27.64 11.87 1.49
CA ASN A 327 -28.86 12.66 1.72
C ASN A 327 -29.88 12.49 0.58
N ILE A 328 -29.41 12.20 -0.64
CA ILE A 328 -30.26 12.00 -1.82
C ILE A 328 -30.22 10.57 -2.35
N ARG A 329 -29.54 9.65 -1.64
CA ARG A 329 -29.36 8.24 -2.05
C ARG A 329 -28.77 8.12 -3.45
N ALA A 330 -27.74 8.90 -3.75
CA ALA A 330 -27.01 8.81 -5.00
C ALA A 330 -25.62 8.23 -4.74
N ALA A 331 -25.18 7.27 -5.54
CA ALA A 331 -23.83 6.72 -5.48
C ALA A 331 -23.39 6.27 -6.88
N SER A 332 -22.09 6.29 -7.13
CA SER A 332 -21.51 5.85 -8.40
C SER A 332 -20.13 5.24 -8.22
N TRP A 333 -19.81 4.31 -9.11
CA TRP A 333 -18.47 3.81 -9.34
C TRP A 333 -17.81 4.58 -10.48
N GLU A 334 -16.53 4.90 -10.33
CA GLU A 334 -15.68 5.32 -11.44
C GLU A 334 -14.46 4.39 -11.55
N PHE A 335 -14.08 4.03 -12.77
CA PHE A 335 -12.88 3.26 -13.06
C PHE A 335 -12.06 4.09 -14.05
N ASN A 336 -10.91 4.56 -13.60
CA ASN A 336 -10.07 5.47 -14.35
C ASN A 336 -8.62 4.94 -14.40
N VAL A 337 -7.90 5.33 -15.44
CA VAL A 337 -6.44 5.24 -15.51
C VAL A 337 -5.90 6.66 -15.51
N PHE A 338 -4.95 6.96 -14.63
CA PHE A 338 -4.26 8.23 -14.67
C PHE A 338 -2.82 8.06 -15.15
N ARG A 339 -2.31 9.11 -15.79
CA ARG A 339 -0.89 9.29 -16.10
C ARG A 339 -0.50 10.71 -15.74
N THR A 340 0.45 10.84 -14.83
CA THR A 340 0.96 12.12 -14.35
C THR A 340 2.40 12.29 -14.76
N GLN A 341 2.71 13.36 -15.48
CA GLN A 341 4.08 13.80 -15.71
C GLN A 341 4.49 14.78 -14.60
N PHE A 342 5.68 14.59 -14.06
CA PHE A 342 6.28 15.42 -13.03
C PHE A 342 7.51 16.14 -13.57
N ARG A 343 7.78 17.31 -12.99
CA ARG A 343 9.04 18.04 -13.21
C ARG A 343 9.66 18.47 -11.89
N LYS A 344 10.97 18.33 -11.79
CA LYS A 344 11.76 18.87 -10.68
C LYS A 344 12.11 20.33 -10.98
N GLY A 345 11.74 21.23 -10.07
CA GLY A 345 12.08 22.64 -10.16
C GLY A 345 13.56 22.91 -9.86
N ASP A 346 13.98 24.16 -10.06
CA ASP A 346 15.33 24.62 -9.68
C ASP A 346 15.53 24.68 -8.17
N ASP A 347 14.43 24.69 -7.41
CA ASP A 347 14.40 24.51 -5.97
C ASP A 347 14.53 23.06 -5.52
N GLY A 348 14.73 22.12 -6.44
CA GLY A 348 14.88 20.69 -6.18
C GLY A 348 13.56 19.97 -5.87
N GLN A 349 12.41 20.65 -5.92
CA GLN A 349 11.12 20.05 -5.58
C GLN A 349 10.40 19.51 -6.81
N TRP A 350 9.85 18.30 -6.69
CA TRP A 350 8.97 17.69 -7.69
C TRP A 350 7.57 18.29 -7.64
N ARG A 351 6.98 18.51 -8.82
CA ARG A 351 5.59 19.01 -8.98
C ARG A 351 4.89 18.30 -10.12
N MET A 352 3.57 18.12 -9.99
CA MET A 352 2.72 17.60 -11.05
C MET A 352 2.67 18.63 -12.20
N PHE A 353 3.09 18.22 -13.39
CA PHE A 353 3.17 19.09 -14.57
C PHE A 353 2.03 18.82 -15.56
N ASN A 354 1.69 17.55 -15.81
CA ASN A 354 0.55 17.18 -16.65
C ASN A 354 -0.16 15.98 -16.00
N LEU A 355 -1.45 16.10 -15.71
CA LEU A 355 -2.28 14.99 -15.24
C LEU A 355 -3.29 14.64 -16.32
N GLU A 356 -3.17 13.44 -16.88
CA GLU A 356 -4.14 12.88 -17.81
C GLU A 356 -4.97 11.82 -17.10
N LEU A 357 -6.30 12.01 -17.07
CA LEU A 357 -7.26 11.06 -16.52
C LEU A 357 -8.10 10.49 -17.66
N THR A 358 -7.99 9.17 -17.86
CA THR A 358 -8.78 8.42 -18.85
C THR A 358 -9.85 7.62 -18.12
N SER A 359 -11.11 8.02 -18.32
CA SER A 359 -12.25 7.32 -17.75
C SER A 359 -12.63 6.10 -18.57
N LEU A 360 -12.60 4.94 -17.93
CA LEU A 360 -13.00 3.66 -18.53
C LEU A 360 -14.51 3.45 -18.36
N ILE A 361 -14.99 3.54 -17.12
CA ILE A 361 -16.42 3.39 -16.78
C ILE A 361 -16.80 4.38 -15.67
N ASN A 362 -17.94 5.04 -15.84
CA ASN A 362 -18.72 5.64 -14.76
C ASN A 362 -20.07 4.91 -14.71
N ALA A 363 -20.46 4.42 -13.54
CA ALA A 363 -21.67 3.64 -13.35
C ALA A 363 -22.44 4.08 -12.11
N ASP A 364 -23.75 4.28 -12.26
CA ASP A 364 -24.67 4.42 -11.13
C ASP A 364 -24.61 3.17 -10.24
N TYR A 365 -24.49 3.35 -8.93
CA TYR A 365 -24.33 2.26 -7.97
C TYR A 365 -25.54 1.31 -7.96
N TYR A 366 -26.77 1.80 -8.13
CA TYR A 366 -27.93 0.93 -8.03
C TYR A 366 -28.13 0.07 -9.29
N LYS A 367 -27.53 0.49 -10.41
CA LYS A 367 -27.51 -0.27 -11.67
C LYS A 367 -26.27 -1.15 -11.82
N GLY A 368 -25.11 -0.68 -11.36
CA GLY A 368 -23.82 -1.30 -11.58
C GLY A 368 -23.25 -1.06 -12.97
N TRP A 369 -22.06 -1.60 -13.23
CA TRP A 369 -21.31 -1.41 -14.49
C TRP A 369 -21.59 -2.46 -15.57
N GLY A 370 -22.48 -3.43 -15.33
CA GLY A 370 -22.66 -4.58 -16.22
C GLY A 370 -23.12 -4.21 -17.64
N SER A 371 -23.95 -3.18 -17.78
CA SER A 371 -24.40 -2.66 -19.08
C SER A 371 -23.39 -1.71 -19.74
N GLY A 372 -22.19 -1.59 -19.16
CA GLY A 372 -21.06 -0.87 -19.74
C GLY A 372 -20.95 0.62 -19.42
N ALA A 373 -19.99 1.25 -20.09
CA ALA A 373 -19.54 2.61 -19.85
C ALA A 373 -20.61 3.66 -20.20
N SER A 374 -20.81 4.63 -19.31
CA SER A 374 -21.34 5.95 -19.69
C SER A 374 -20.23 6.95 -20.07
N ALA A 375 -18.96 6.57 -19.89
CA ALA A 375 -17.80 7.45 -20.03
C ALA A 375 -17.39 7.64 -21.51
N GLN A 376 -17.26 8.90 -21.94
CA GLN A 376 -16.69 9.24 -23.24
C GLN A 376 -15.17 9.02 -23.21
N GLY A 377 -14.65 8.09 -24.02
CA GLY A 377 -13.20 7.82 -24.13
C GLY A 377 -12.74 6.42 -23.76
N SER A 378 -13.65 5.49 -23.45
CA SER A 378 -13.32 4.10 -23.05
C SER A 378 -12.50 3.29 -24.05
N GLY A 379 -12.30 3.77 -25.29
CA GLY A 379 -11.46 3.14 -26.31
C GLY A 379 -10.02 3.66 -26.37
N VAL A 380 -9.67 4.68 -25.58
CA VAL A 380 -8.29 5.19 -25.51
C VAL A 380 -7.50 4.27 -24.58
N VAL A 381 -6.39 3.74 -25.07
CA VAL A 381 -5.42 2.99 -24.26
C VAL A 381 -4.30 3.96 -23.86
N PRO A 382 -4.21 4.38 -22.60
CA PRO A 382 -3.11 5.23 -22.14
C PRO A 382 -1.79 4.49 -22.28
N GLU A 383 -0.72 5.25 -22.53
CA GLU A 383 0.64 4.70 -22.62
C GLU A 383 1.00 3.94 -21.33
N PHE A 384 1.64 2.78 -21.50
CA PHE A 384 2.14 1.97 -20.39
C PHE A 384 3.56 2.40 -20.02
N SER A 385 3.88 2.33 -18.74
CA SER A 385 5.28 2.39 -18.29
C SER A 385 6.03 1.15 -18.78
N GLY A 386 7.31 1.31 -19.10
CA GLY A 386 8.18 0.17 -19.43
C GLY A 386 8.34 -0.79 -18.25
N THR A 387 8.70 -2.03 -18.54
CA THR A 387 9.05 -3.05 -17.52
C THR A 387 10.54 -3.37 -17.50
N GLU A 388 11.35 -2.52 -18.13
CA GLU A 388 12.80 -2.65 -18.08
C GLU A 388 13.25 -2.43 -16.64
N GLY A 389 14.19 -3.27 -16.16
CA GLY A 389 14.70 -3.12 -14.81
C GLY A 389 15.45 -1.81 -14.64
N ARG A 390 15.42 -1.22 -13.44
CA ARG A 390 16.09 0.06 -13.14
C ARG A 390 17.59 0.07 -13.50
N ALA A 391 18.24 -1.08 -13.38
CA ALA A 391 19.65 -1.26 -13.74
C ALA A 391 19.93 -1.20 -15.25
N ALA A 392 18.92 -1.38 -16.10
CA ALA A 392 19.04 -1.34 -17.56
C ALA A 392 18.82 0.07 -18.15
N GLN A 393 18.30 1.02 -17.34
CA GLN A 393 18.08 2.39 -17.79
C GLN A 393 19.39 3.09 -18.13
N GLU A 394 19.37 3.87 -19.21
CA GLU A 394 20.54 4.62 -19.67
C GLU A 394 21.05 5.60 -18.59
N TYR A 395 22.36 5.81 -18.63
CA TYR A 395 23.05 6.77 -17.77
C TYR A 395 23.12 8.12 -18.48
N ASP A 396 22.82 9.20 -17.77
CA ASP A 396 22.99 10.55 -18.30
C ASP A 396 24.42 11.02 -18.00
N GLU A 397 25.28 11.02 -19.02
CA GLU A 397 26.69 11.44 -18.90
C GLU A 397 26.82 12.95 -18.62
N ASP A 398 25.81 13.75 -18.99
CA ASP A 398 25.82 15.20 -18.89
C ASP A 398 25.17 15.72 -17.60
N ALA A 399 24.59 14.84 -16.78
CA ALA A 399 24.00 15.23 -15.51
C ALA A 399 25.08 15.78 -14.55
N GLU A 400 25.04 17.09 -14.31
CA GLU A 400 25.99 17.79 -13.43
C GLU A 400 25.98 17.21 -12.00
N ASN A 401 27.04 16.50 -11.62
CA ASN A 401 27.35 16.21 -10.22
C ASN A 401 28.34 17.28 -9.72
N LYS A 402 27.83 18.29 -9.02
CA LYS A 402 28.65 19.40 -8.50
C LYS A 402 29.34 19.11 -7.17
N ASP A 403 28.97 18.00 -6.52
CA ASP A 403 29.44 17.64 -5.19
C ASP A 403 30.50 16.51 -5.24
N GLU A 404 31.44 16.55 -4.30
CA GLU A 404 32.37 15.45 -4.05
C GLU A 404 31.59 14.22 -3.57
N LEU A 405 31.60 13.13 -4.36
CA LEU A 405 30.85 11.92 -4.05
C LEU A 405 31.57 11.08 -2.99
N ASP A 406 30.87 10.77 -1.90
CA ASP A 406 31.36 9.92 -0.82
C ASP A 406 30.51 8.65 -0.70
N LEU A 407 31.18 7.49 -0.61
CA LEU A 407 30.52 6.19 -0.52
C LEU A 407 29.69 6.04 0.77
N VAL A 408 30.10 6.69 1.88
CA VAL A 408 29.34 6.62 3.14
C VAL A 408 28.02 7.39 3.00
N ASP A 409 28.06 8.60 2.46
CA ASP A 409 26.83 9.36 2.19
C ASP A 409 25.93 8.68 1.14
N LEU A 410 26.49 8.10 0.07
CA LEU A 410 25.70 7.33 -0.89
C LEU A 410 25.01 6.12 -0.24
N GLN A 411 25.71 5.39 0.62
CA GLN A 411 25.12 4.30 1.38
C GLN A 411 24.00 4.78 2.31
N ARG A 412 24.14 5.96 2.94
CA ARG A 412 23.07 6.58 3.73
C ARG A 412 21.85 6.94 2.87
N ARG A 413 22.05 7.57 1.70
CA ARG A 413 20.97 7.90 0.76
C ARG A 413 20.24 6.65 0.26
N LEU A 414 20.97 5.58 -0.05
CA LEU A 414 20.40 4.28 -0.41
C LEU A 414 19.56 3.69 0.75
N SER A 415 20.06 3.77 1.99
CA SER A 415 19.35 3.30 3.17
C SER A 415 17.99 3.97 3.34
N ARG A 416 17.80 5.21 2.89
CA ARG A 416 16.48 5.87 2.91
C ARG A 416 15.46 5.20 1.99
N SER A 417 15.86 4.82 0.78
CA SER A 417 14.98 4.09 -0.14
C SER A 417 14.74 2.66 0.33
N ALA A 418 15.75 1.99 0.89
CA ALA A 418 15.56 0.69 1.54
C ALA A 418 14.60 0.78 2.75
N ALA A 419 14.65 1.88 3.49
CA ALA A 419 13.76 2.16 4.62
C ALA A 419 12.31 2.39 4.17
N TYR A 420 12.09 3.08 3.04
CA TYR A 420 10.77 3.22 2.43
C TYR A 420 10.14 1.84 2.19
N ASP A 421 10.88 0.94 1.53
CA ASP A 421 10.43 -0.41 1.22
C ASP A 421 10.26 -1.29 2.49
N GLY A 422 11.14 -1.13 3.49
CA GLY A 422 11.06 -1.82 4.78
C GLY A 422 9.86 -1.40 5.63
N ALA A 423 9.57 -0.11 5.66
CA ALA A 423 8.41 0.48 6.32
C ALA A 423 7.10 -0.01 5.67
N GLU A 424 7.01 0.00 4.34
CA GLU A 424 5.87 -0.56 3.60
C GLU A 424 5.69 -2.06 3.92
N SER A 425 6.77 -2.84 3.89
CA SER A 425 6.76 -4.29 4.16
C SER A 425 6.13 -4.62 5.52
N VAL A 426 6.59 -3.99 6.60
CA VAL A 426 6.05 -4.25 7.95
C VAL A 426 4.61 -3.74 8.11
N SER A 427 4.25 -2.63 7.45
CA SER A 427 2.89 -2.10 7.43
C SER A 427 1.91 -3.06 6.75
N VAL A 428 2.30 -3.65 5.62
CA VAL A 428 1.52 -4.64 4.89
C VAL A 428 1.44 -5.96 5.67
N ALA A 429 2.54 -6.40 6.26
CA ALA A 429 2.56 -7.60 7.10
C ALA A 429 1.55 -7.52 8.24
N TYR A 430 1.44 -6.35 8.86
CA TYR A 430 0.47 -6.06 9.90
C TYR A 430 -0.97 -6.32 9.41
N GLY A 431 -1.35 -5.83 8.23
CA GLY A 431 -2.67 -6.10 7.62
C GLY A 431 -2.93 -7.60 7.46
N TYR A 432 -1.97 -8.35 6.90
CA TYR A 432 -2.12 -9.80 6.71
C TYR A 432 -2.27 -10.60 8.00
N VAL A 433 -1.53 -10.25 9.06
CA VAL A 433 -1.60 -11.02 10.31
C VAL A 433 -2.86 -10.70 11.10
N ILE A 434 -3.38 -9.47 11.05
CA ILE A 434 -4.63 -9.11 11.74
C ILE A 434 -5.85 -9.63 10.99
N ASP A 435 -5.80 -9.75 9.66
CA ASP A 435 -6.85 -10.41 8.87
C ASP A 435 -7.11 -11.84 9.34
N ASP A 436 -6.05 -12.58 9.64
CA ASP A 436 -6.13 -13.94 10.15
C ASP A 436 -6.17 -14.01 11.69
N LEU A 437 -6.23 -12.86 12.37
CA LEU A 437 -6.26 -12.71 13.83
C LEU A 437 -5.12 -13.46 14.54
N ASN A 438 -3.94 -13.47 13.92
CA ASN A 438 -2.75 -14.07 14.49
C ASN A 438 -2.09 -13.09 15.47
N CYS A 439 -2.65 -12.99 16.68
CA CYS A 439 -2.24 -12.02 17.69
C CYS A 439 -0.76 -12.12 18.09
N GLY A 440 -0.19 -13.34 18.12
CA GLY A 440 1.21 -13.57 18.45
C GLY A 440 2.15 -13.02 17.39
N LEU A 441 1.87 -13.33 16.11
CA LEU A 441 2.63 -12.74 14.99
C LEU A 441 2.41 -11.23 14.89
N MET A 442 1.20 -10.73 15.16
CA MET A 442 0.93 -9.30 15.23
C MET A 442 1.80 -8.61 16.29
N GLY A 443 1.88 -9.13 17.52
CA GLY A 443 2.72 -8.57 18.56
C GLY A 443 4.21 -8.57 18.18
N ALA A 444 4.68 -9.64 17.53
CA ALA A 444 6.09 -9.78 17.09
C ALA A 444 6.53 -8.75 16.03
N LEU A 445 5.60 -8.04 15.39
CA LEU A 445 5.91 -6.95 14.46
C LEU A 445 6.30 -5.65 15.18
N PHE A 446 5.97 -5.50 16.46
CA PHE A 446 6.23 -4.28 17.22
C PHE A 446 7.67 -4.21 17.73
N ALA A 447 8.20 -2.99 17.78
CA ALA A 447 9.45 -2.69 18.47
C ALA A 447 9.25 -2.90 19.97
N GLN A 448 10.34 -3.11 20.72
CA GLN A 448 10.25 -3.40 22.16
C GLN A 448 9.46 -2.34 22.95
N LYS A 449 9.56 -1.07 22.54
CA LYS A 449 8.85 0.08 23.12
C LYS A 449 7.71 0.61 22.23
N GLY A 450 7.43 -0.06 21.12
CA GLY A 450 6.34 0.30 20.23
C GLY A 450 4.98 0.16 20.90
N HIS A 451 3.94 0.76 20.33
CA HIS A 451 2.60 0.79 20.89
C HIS A 451 1.53 0.76 19.81
N LYS A 452 0.36 0.22 20.17
CA LYS A 452 -0.76 0.02 19.24
C LYS A 452 -2.05 0.56 19.84
N SER A 453 -2.74 1.42 19.09
CA SER A 453 -4.15 1.73 19.36
C SER A 453 -5.02 0.51 19.02
N SER A 454 -5.82 0.07 19.99
CA SER A 454 -6.93 -0.84 19.72
C SER A 454 -8.21 -0.01 19.60
N PRO A 455 -8.99 -0.19 18.50
CA PRO A 455 -10.19 0.60 18.24
C PRO A 455 -11.10 0.67 19.47
N PHE A 456 -11.66 1.86 19.71
CA PHE A 456 -12.63 2.12 20.76
C PHE A 456 -12.12 1.90 22.21
N CYS A 457 -10.80 1.78 22.40
CA CYS A 457 -10.22 1.42 23.70
C CYS A 457 -9.06 2.35 24.10
N GLY A 458 -7.93 2.25 23.40
CA GLY A 458 -6.71 2.96 23.76
C GLY A 458 -5.44 2.22 23.32
N PHE A 459 -4.31 2.69 23.80
CA PHE A 459 -2.98 2.21 23.41
C PHE A 459 -2.42 1.15 24.35
N TYR A 460 -1.84 0.12 23.75
CA TYR A 460 -1.10 -0.94 24.43
C TYR A 460 0.38 -0.85 24.09
N GLN A 461 1.25 -0.82 25.09
CA GLN A 461 2.71 -0.70 24.87
C GLN A 461 3.41 -2.07 24.88
N GLY A 462 4.19 -2.31 23.83
CA GLY A 462 5.10 -3.43 23.67
C GLY A 462 4.48 -4.66 22.98
N PRO A 463 5.32 -5.56 22.44
CA PRO A 463 4.88 -6.75 21.71
C PRO A 463 3.90 -7.64 22.49
N ASN A 464 4.12 -7.81 23.79
CA ASN A 464 3.33 -8.71 24.62
C ASN A 464 1.94 -8.14 24.93
N HIS A 465 1.84 -6.87 25.32
CA HIS A 465 0.55 -6.26 25.67
C HIS A 465 -0.32 -6.04 24.44
N THR A 466 0.30 -5.69 23.30
CA THR A 466 -0.42 -5.59 22.03
C THR A 466 -1.01 -6.95 21.61
N ALA A 467 -0.24 -8.04 21.72
CA ALA A 467 -0.73 -9.39 21.49
C ALA A 467 -1.83 -9.79 22.48
N GLU A 468 -1.65 -9.47 23.77
CA GLU A 468 -2.61 -9.82 24.83
C GLU A 468 -3.96 -9.12 24.65
N ALA A 469 -3.96 -7.85 24.26
CA ALA A 469 -5.18 -7.11 23.94
C ALA A 469 -5.96 -7.79 22.79
N CYS A 470 -5.25 -8.25 21.76
CA CYS A 470 -5.84 -9.03 20.67
C CYS A 470 -6.38 -10.38 21.14
N TYR A 471 -5.61 -11.14 21.94
CA TYR A 471 -6.05 -12.42 22.49
C TYR A 471 -7.26 -12.29 23.42
N THR A 472 -7.31 -11.23 24.22
CA THR A 472 -8.44 -10.92 25.10
C THR A 472 -9.72 -10.65 24.31
N THR A 473 -9.58 -10.05 23.12
CA THR A 473 -10.70 -9.73 22.23
C THR A 473 -11.16 -10.95 21.43
N TYR A 474 -10.23 -11.69 20.84
CA TYR A 474 -10.54 -12.69 19.79
C TYR A 474 -10.30 -14.14 20.20
N GLY A 475 -9.71 -14.38 21.37
CA GLY A 475 -9.34 -15.69 21.91
C GLY A 475 -7.97 -16.19 21.46
N ARG A 476 -7.34 -17.05 22.27
CA ARG A 476 -6.02 -17.65 22.00
C ARG A 476 -6.07 -18.87 21.08
N ASN A 477 -7.14 -19.66 21.19
CA ASN A 477 -7.29 -20.93 20.47
C ASN A 477 -8.14 -20.75 19.20
N ARG A 478 -7.65 -19.94 18.25
CA ARG A 478 -8.18 -19.98 16.87
C ARG A 478 -7.34 -20.94 16.03
N SER A 479 -7.46 -22.23 16.34
CA SER A 479 -6.90 -23.30 15.53
C SER A 479 -7.69 -23.38 14.22
N SER A 480 -7.10 -22.93 13.11
CA SER A 480 -7.42 -23.29 11.70
C SER A 480 -8.89 -23.35 11.26
N GLY A 481 -9.82 -22.84 12.06
CA GLY A 481 -11.25 -22.95 11.86
C GLY A 481 -11.66 -22.18 10.62
N LEU A 482 -12.39 -22.86 9.75
CA LEU A 482 -13.01 -22.30 8.56
C LEU A 482 -13.80 -21.04 8.93
N ARG A 483 -13.21 -19.86 8.69
CA ARG A 483 -13.85 -18.57 8.98
C ARG A 483 -15.06 -18.41 8.05
N THR A 484 -16.22 -18.11 8.61
CA THR A 484 -17.44 -17.90 7.83
C THR A 484 -17.53 -16.49 7.24
N SER A 485 -16.73 -15.55 7.76
CA SER A 485 -16.63 -14.17 7.26
C SER A 485 -15.32 -13.50 7.66
N ILE A 486 -14.98 -12.42 6.96
CA ILE A 486 -13.85 -11.52 7.24
C ILE A 486 -14.13 -10.13 6.68
N SER A 487 -13.54 -9.10 7.29
CA SER A 487 -13.32 -7.78 6.71
C SER A 487 -11.81 -7.57 6.63
N PHE A 488 -11.27 -7.49 5.42
CA PHE A 488 -9.82 -7.45 5.20
C PHE A 488 -9.25 -6.07 5.54
N HIS A 489 -7.98 -5.99 5.93
CA HIS A 489 -7.28 -4.75 6.29
C HIS A 489 -6.28 -4.38 5.19
N TRP A 490 -6.79 -3.97 4.03
CA TRP A 490 -5.91 -3.48 2.98
C TRP A 490 -5.39 -2.11 3.38
N ARG A 491 -4.11 -1.88 3.10
CA ARG A 491 -3.41 -0.64 3.45
C ARG A 491 -2.83 0.05 2.22
N PRO A 492 -3.64 0.39 1.20
CA PRO A 492 -3.12 0.91 -0.07
C PRO A 492 -2.69 2.37 0.06
N GLN A 493 -2.04 2.86 -1.00
CA GLN A 493 -1.67 4.27 -1.19
C GLN A 493 -0.82 4.84 -0.02
N PRO A 494 0.26 4.19 0.42
CA PRO A 494 1.03 4.67 1.56
C PRO A 494 1.80 5.96 1.22
N VAL A 495 1.73 6.98 2.06
CA VAL A 495 2.68 8.11 2.09
C VAL A 495 3.69 7.81 3.18
N ILE A 496 4.96 7.60 2.80
CA ILE A 496 6.03 7.17 3.70
C ILE A 496 7.13 8.22 3.72
N LEU A 497 7.32 8.84 4.88
CA LEU A 497 8.38 9.82 5.11
C LEU A 497 9.45 9.16 5.97
N VAL A 498 10.69 9.15 5.48
CA VAL A 498 11.83 8.47 6.10
C VAL A 498 12.76 9.52 6.71
N SER A 499 13.34 9.22 7.88
CA SER A 499 14.36 10.05 8.52
C SER A 499 15.65 10.17 7.69
N GLU A 500 16.45 11.20 7.95
CA GLU A 500 17.72 11.41 7.25
C GLU A 500 18.73 10.29 7.46
N ASP A 501 18.72 9.66 8.63
CA ASP A 501 19.55 8.51 8.96
C ASP A 501 19.01 7.17 8.41
N GLY A 502 17.81 7.16 7.81
CA GLY A 502 17.17 5.96 7.26
C GLY A 502 16.75 4.91 8.29
N ARG A 503 16.64 5.27 9.58
CA ARG A 503 16.34 4.33 10.67
C ARG A 503 14.92 4.43 11.23
N SER A 504 14.12 5.36 10.76
CA SER A 504 12.73 5.53 11.17
C SER A 504 11.88 6.09 10.04
N ALA A 505 10.58 5.84 10.11
CA ALA A 505 9.61 6.31 9.13
C ALA A 505 8.26 6.62 9.78
N THR A 506 7.54 7.57 9.19
CA THR A 506 6.10 7.78 9.42
C THR A 506 5.36 7.32 8.18
N LEU A 507 4.24 6.63 8.36
CA LEU A 507 3.42 6.15 7.25
C LEU A 507 1.96 6.56 7.46
N ARG A 508 1.37 7.23 6.46
CA ARG A 508 -0.09 7.28 6.30
C ARG A 508 -0.47 6.22 5.28
N ALA A 509 -1.44 5.38 5.59
CA ALA A 509 -2.09 4.54 4.59
C ALA A 509 -3.61 4.58 4.77
N ARG A 510 -4.34 4.34 3.68
CA ARG A 510 -5.76 4.05 3.77
C ARG A 510 -5.96 2.76 4.57
N LEU A 511 -7.12 2.61 5.19
CA LEU A 511 -7.71 1.31 5.44
C LEU A 511 -8.84 1.15 4.42
N LEU A 512 -8.71 0.21 3.50
CA LEU A 512 -9.80 -0.24 2.66
C LEU A 512 -10.20 -1.65 3.10
N GLN A 513 -11.48 -1.86 3.37
CA GLN A 513 -11.96 -3.15 3.85
C GLN A 513 -13.00 -3.77 2.94
N PRO A 514 -12.61 -4.47 1.87
CA PRO A 514 -13.50 -5.46 1.28
C PRO A 514 -13.83 -6.50 2.35
N SER A 515 -15.10 -6.87 2.48
CA SER A 515 -15.55 -7.96 3.35
C SER A 515 -16.06 -9.14 2.54
N THR A 516 -16.06 -10.33 3.12
CA THR A 516 -16.75 -11.49 2.55
C THR A 516 -17.39 -12.33 3.64
N SER A 517 -18.46 -13.03 3.28
CA SER A 517 -19.19 -13.94 4.14
C SER A 517 -19.79 -15.09 3.33
N ASN A 518 -20.06 -16.21 4.00
CA ASN A 518 -20.83 -17.32 3.40
C ASN A 518 -22.32 -16.98 3.25
N SER A 519 -22.86 -16.12 4.11
CA SER A 519 -24.31 -15.87 4.20
C SER A 519 -24.76 -14.51 3.67
N SER A 520 -23.86 -13.53 3.67
CA SER A 520 -24.17 -12.14 3.29
C SER A 520 -23.26 -11.68 2.17
N ALA A 521 -23.76 -10.77 1.32
CA ALA A 521 -22.93 -10.10 0.33
C ALA A 521 -21.83 -9.28 1.02
N GLY A 522 -20.65 -9.23 0.41
CA GLY A 522 -19.55 -8.39 0.87
C GLY A 522 -19.85 -6.90 0.79
N SER A 523 -19.00 -6.09 1.41
CA SER A 523 -19.14 -4.63 1.52
C SER A 523 -17.76 -3.97 1.52
N PHE A 524 -17.73 -2.64 1.42
CA PHE A 524 -16.52 -1.84 1.60
C PHE A 524 -16.68 -0.84 2.75
N ASN A 525 -15.61 -0.65 3.50
CA ASN A 525 -15.45 0.39 4.51
C ASN A 525 -14.11 1.11 4.31
N GLY A 526 -14.04 2.38 4.73
CA GLY A 526 -12.84 3.22 4.62
C GLY A 526 -12.45 3.87 5.95
N ALA A 527 -11.18 3.75 6.30
CA ALA A 527 -10.55 4.44 7.44
C ALA A 527 -9.12 4.90 7.06
N ILE A 528 -8.37 5.45 8.01
CA ILE A 528 -6.98 5.85 7.78
C ILE A 528 -6.09 5.34 8.92
N TYR A 529 -4.89 4.91 8.58
CA TYR A 529 -3.82 4.66 9.54
C TYR A 529 -2.79 5.77 9.53
N HIS A 530 -2.28 6.13 10.71
CA HIS A 530 -1.07 6.92 10.91
C HIS A 530 -0.11 6.17 11.81
N ASP A 531 0.96 5.69 11.20
CA ASP A 531 1.91 4.81 11.82
C ASP A 531 3.29 5.47 11.94
N GLN A 532 4.08 4.94 12.86
CA GLN A 532 5.53 5.11 12.90
C GLN A 532 6.21 3.75 12.93
N MET A 533 7.42 3.68 12.37
CA MET A 533 8.23 2.47 12.30
C MET A 533 9.70 2.80 12.56
N VAL A 534 10.44 1.82 13.07
CA VAL A 534 11.86 1.95 13.39
C VAL A 534 12.65 0.74 12.93
N LEU A 535 13.92 0.95 12.62
CA LEU A 535 14.90 -0.11 12.42
C LEU A 535 15.49 -0.50 13.79
N GLU A 536 15.00 -1.61 14.35
CA GLU A 536 15.44 -2.15 15.64
C GLU A 536 16.18 -3.48 15.39
N ASN A 537 17.45 -3.56 15.80
CA ASN A 537 18.28 -4.76 15.63
C ASN A 537 18.36 -5.29 14.18
N GLY A 538 18.45 -4.37 13.21
CA GLY A 538 18.50 -4.70 11.79
C GLY A 538 17.16 -5.12 11.18
N LYS A 539 16.04 -4.93 11.89
CA LYS A 539 14.69 -5.28 11.44
C LYS A 539 13.75 -4.10 11.54
N TRP A 540 12.95 -3.89 10.50
CA TRP A 540 11.85 -2.93 10.56
C TRP A 540 10.76 -3.44 11.51
N ARG A 541 10.32 -2.55 12.40
CA ARG A 541 9.35 -2.82 13.44
C ARG A 541 8.37 -1.67 13.60
N LEU A 542 7.14 -1.99 13.97
CA LEU A 542 6.09 -1.01 14.25
C LEU A 542 6.40 -0.29 15.56
N TRP A 543 6.45 1.03 15.51
CA TRP A 543 6.64 1.89 16.67
C TRP A 543 5.32 2.44 17.19
N SER A 544 4.48 2.99 16.32
CA SER A 544 3.17 3.51 16.66
C SER A 544 2.19 3.03 15.60
N ILE A 545 1.08 2.41 16.01
CA ILE A 545 -0.05 2.12 15.12
C ILE A 545 -1.26 2.88 15.63
N THR A 546 -1.76 3.82 14.83
CA THR A 546 -2.97 4.59 15.13
C THR A 546 -3.94 4.47 13.96
N ILE A 547 -5.22 4.26 14.27
CA ILE A 547 -6.29 4.21 13.29
C ILE A 547 -7.23 5.39 13.56
N ASP A 548 -7.39 6.25 12.57
CA ASP A 548 -8.52 7.17 12.54
C ASP A 548 -9.74 6.31 12.15
N GLU A 549 -10.78 6.28 13.00
CA GLU A 549 -11.97 5.44 12.82
C GLU A 549 -12.61 5.59 11.43
N PHE A 550 -13.47 4.63 11.06
CA PHE A 550 -14.12 4.65 9.75
C PHE A 550 -14.79 6.00 9.46
N TYR A 551 -14.29 6.70 8.44
CA TYR A 551 -14.89 7.96 7.99
C TYR A 551 -15.99 7.72 6.95
N TRP A 552 -16.07 6.52 6.35
CA TRP A 552 -17.24 6.05 5.61
C TRP A 552 -17.38 4.52 5.67
N GLN A 553 -18.61 4.05 5.52
CA GLN A 553 -18.95 2.62 5.50
C GLN A 553 -20.14 2.36 4.58
N SER A 554 -20.14 1.19 3.94
CA SER A 554 -21.33 0.70 3.24
C SER A 554 -22.37 0.21 4.23
N LYS A 555 -23.65 0.57 4.05
CA LYS A 555 -24.74 -0.02 4.88
C LYS A 555 -24.89 -1.51 4.65
N ASN A 556 -24.82 -1.92 3.39
CA ASN A 556 -24.70 -3.27 2.86
C ASN A 556 -24.44 -3.15 1.36
N TRP A 557 -24.23 -4.26 0.64
CA TRP A 557 -24.01 -4.21 -0.80
C TRP A 557 -25.17 -3.65 -1.62
N LYS A 558 -26.42 -3.91 -1.21
CA LYS A 558 -27.59 -3.47 -1.99
C LYS A 558 -27.78 -1.96 -1.90
N GLU A 559 -27.54 -1.39 -0.72
CA GLU A 559 -27.79 0.02 -0.43
C GLU A 559 -26.53 0.90 -0.60
N GLY A 560 -25.35 0.30 -0.53
CA GLY A 560 -24.06 0.97 -0.69
C GLY A 560 -23.71 1.95 0.42
N TRP A 561 -22.70 2.77 0.16
CA TRP A 561 -22.25 3.84 1.06
C TRP A 561 -23.24 5.02 1.14
N ALA A 562 -24.05 5.26 0.10
CA ALA A 562 -25.13 6.25 0.13
C ALA A 562 -26.39 5.75 0.89
N GLY A 563 -26.43 4.47 1.28
CA GLY A 563 -27.47 3.89 2.12
C GLY A 563 -27.40 4.31 3.59
N ALA A 564 -26.34 4.99 4.02
CA ALA A 564 -26.14 5.39 5.41
C ALA A 564 -27.19 6.43 5.88
N ASN A 565 -27.60 6.34 7.14
CA ASN A 565 -28.52 7.30 7.77
C ASN A 565 -27.74 8.18 8.74
N PRO A 566 -28.02 9.50 8.81
CA PRO A 566 -27.53 10.33 9.90
C PRO A 566 -27.86 9.70 11.25
N ARG A 567 -26.93 9.84 12.20
CA ARG A 567 -27.16 9.47 13.58
C ARG A 567 -28.29 10.32 14.15
N ASP A 568 -29.15 9.71 14.96
CA ASP A 568 -30.10 10.48 15.76
C ASP A 568 -29.33 11.35 16.77
N ALA A 569 -29.52 12.66 16.70
CA ALA A 569 -28.84 13.63 17.57
C ALA A 569 -29.13 13.41 19.06
N SER A 570 -30.27 12.79 19.40
CA SER A 570 -30.67 12.45 20.78
C SER A 570 -30.02 11.18 21.31
N SER A 571 -29.41 10.36 20.44
CA SER A 571 -28.77 9.12 20.87
C SER A 571 -27.57 9.42 21.79
N PRO A 572 -27.35 8.62 22.86
CA PRO A 572 -26.17 8.74 23.70
C PRO A 572 -24.92 8.24 22.96
N ASN A 573 -23.75 8.82 23.25
CA ASN A 573 -22.50 8.33 22.69
C ASN A 573 -22.31 6.84 23.05
N PRO A 574 -21.85 6.00 22.09
CA PRO A 574 -21.50 4.63 22.41
C PRO A 574 -20.32 4.58 23.39
N GLY A 575 -20.38 3.64 24.33
CA GLY A 575 -19.28 3.38 25.25
C GLY A 575 -18.06 2.76 24.56
N PRO A 576 -16.93 2.66 25.28
CA PRO A 576 -15.72 2.02 24.76
C PRO A 576 -15.93 0.53 24.50
N SER A 577 -14.99 -0.08 23.79
CA SER A 577 -14.94 -1.53 23.57
C SER A 577 -14.97 -2.29 24.89
N ALA A 578 -15.60 -3.48 24.90
CA ALA A 578 -15.57 -4.38 26.05
C ALA A 578 -14.14 -4.77 26.47
N LEU A 579 -13.16 -4.66 25.57
CA LEU A 579 -11.75 -4.83 25.87
C LEU A 579 -11.28 -3.90 27.00
N PHE A 580 -11.78 -2.65 27.05
CA PHE A 580 -11.40 -1.66 28.04
C PHE A 580 -11.52 -2.17 29.48
N ASN A 581 -12.59 -2.91 29.77
CA ASN A 581 -12.82 -3.47 31.10
C ASN A 581 -12.07 -4.79 31.34
N LYS A 582 -11.80 -5.56 30.27
CA LYS A 582 -11.18 -6.90 30.37
C LYS A 582 -9.66 -6.83 30.48
N TYR A 583 -9.06 -5.89 29.75
CA TYR A 583 -7.63 -5.67 29.71
C TYR A 583 -7.40 -4.18 29.43
N PRO A 584 -7.44 -3.31 30.47
CA PRO A 584 -7.35 -1.88 30.31
C PRO A 584 -6.08 -1.44 29.56
N PRO A 585 -6.15 -0.43 28.68
CA PRO A 585 -4.97 0.11 27.98
C PRO A 585 -4.08 0.92 28.92
N GLU A 586 -2.79 1.07 28.62
CA GLU A 586 -1.93 2.00 29.35
C GLU A 586 -2.36 3.46 29.17
N VAL A 587 -2.95 3.80 28.02
CA VAL A 587 -3.54 5.11 27.75
C VAL A 587 -4.87 4.94 27.02
N SER A 588 -5.95 5.43 27.61
CA SER A 588 -7.30 5.38 27.01
C SER A 588 -7.48 6.40 25.89
N LEU A 589 -8.48 6.20 25.01
CA LEU A 589 -8.81 7.21 23.98
C LEU A 589 -9.21 8.57 24.58
N VAL A 590 -9.78 8.59 25.79
CA VAL A 590 -10.15 9.83 26.49
C VAL A 590 -8.91 10.68 26.81
N GLU A 591 -7.81 10.03 27.21
CA GLU A 591 -6.56 10.71 27.57
C GLU A 591 -5.80 11.28 26.38
N ILE A 592 -6.09 10.82 25.16
CA ILE A 592 -5.49 11.35 23.92
C ILE A 592 -6.02 12.76 23.59
N GLY A 593 -7.23 13.09 24.02
CA GLY A 593 -7.85 14.39 23.82
C GLY A 593 -8.31 14.64 22.38
N ASP A 594 -8.06 15.85 21.87
CA ASP A 594 -8.65 16.37 20.63
C ASP A 594 -8.42 15.51 19.39
N ARG A 595 -7.36 14.70 19.37
CA ARG A 595 -7.08 13.81 18.23
C ARG A 595 -8.18 12.79 18.01
N GLU A 596 -8.70 12.23 19.10
CA GLU A 596 -9.63 11.11 19.10
C GLU A 596 -11.03 11.55 19.57
N ALA A 597 -11.29 12.84 19.82
CA ALA A 597 -12.53 13.34 20.43
C ALA A 597 -13.83 13.12 19.61
N GLY A 598 -13.72 12.58 18.39
CA GLY A 598 -14.87 12.16 17.57
C GLY A 598 -15.15 10.66 17.62
N PHE A 599 -14.31 9.89 18.32
CA PHE A 599 -14.23 8.43 18.20
C PHE A 599 -15.10 7.74 19.25
N GLN A 600 -15.53 6.52 18.99
CA GLN A 600 -16.31 5.76 19.96
C GLN A 600 -15.46 5.49 21.22
N GLY A 601 -16.03 5.77 22.39
CA GLY A 601 -15.35 5.60 23.67
C GLY A 601 -14.32 6.69 24.02
N ALA A 602 -14.15 7.71 23.19
CA ALA A 602 -13.30 8.87 23.47
C ALA A 602 -14.08 10.01 24.17
N ALA A 603 -13.39 11.12 24.45
CA ALA A 603 -14.04 12.36 24.89
C ALA A 603 -14.87 12.97 23.74
N GLY A 604 -15.76 13.93 24.03
CA GLY A 604 -16.45 14.70 22.99
C GLY A 604 -17.70 14.01 22.39
N ARG A 605 -18.12 14.44 21.21
CA ARG A 605 -19.32 13.95 20.51
C ARG A 605 -18.90 12.85 19.53
N PHE A 606 -19.55 11.69 19.59
CA PHE A 606 -19.30 10.63 18.61
C PHE A 606 -19.72 11.05 17.20
N ILE A 607 -18.82 10.90 16.25
CA ILE A 607 -19.02 11.21 14.82
C ILE A 607 -19.03 9.89 14.05
N GLN A 608 -20.09 9.67 13.28
CA GLN A 608 -20.18 8.49 12.40
C GLN A 608 -20.67 8.90 11.03
N TRP A 609 -20.22 8.19 10.00
CA TRP A 609 -20.77 8.30 8.64
C TRP A 609 -22.31 8.22 8.68
N PRO A 610 -23.06 9.14 8.03
CA PRO A 610 -22.67 10.10 7.00
C PRO A 610 -22.10 11.45 7.47
N GLU A 611 -21.83 11.63 8.76
CA GLU A 611 -21.10 12.82 9.22
C GLU A 611 -19.63 12.79 8.80
N ILE A 612 -19.01 13.97 8.71
CA ILE A 612 -17.62 14.11 8.27
C ILE A 612 -16.70 13.93 9.47
N GLN A 613 -16.00 12.80 9.51
CA GLN A 613 -14.91 12.61 10.46
C GLN A 613 -13.71 13.48 10.11
N ARG A 614 -13.03 14.01 11.13
CA ARG A 614 -11.74 14.70 10.95
C ARG A 614 -10.70 13.68 10.47
N MET A 615 -9.86 14.10 9.52
CA MET A 615 -8.73 13.30 9.02
C MET A 615 -7.45 14.04 9.30
N TRP A 616 -6.54 13.44 10.07
CA TRP A 616 -5.26 14.06 10.37
C TRP A 616 -4.30 13.87 9.20
N PHE A 617 -3.59 14.94 8.79
CA PHE A 617 -2.65 14.92 7.67
C PHE A 617 -1.17 14.78 8.07
N HIS A 618 -0.84 14.96 9.34
CA HIS A 618 0.49 14.65 9.87
C HIS A 618 0.42 13.75 11.08
N TYR A 619 1.49 12.99 11.28
CA TYR A 619 1.70 12.34 12.55
C TYR A 619 1.99 13.39 13.61
N ARG A 620 1.24 13.35 14.71
CA ARG A 620 1.51 14.09 15.94
C ARG A 620 1.50 13.05 17.04
N ASN A 621 2.60 12.95 17.80
CA ASN A 621 2.69 12.01 18.92
C ASN A 621 1.43 12.14 19.79
N PRO A 622 0.55 11.13 19.80
CA PRO A 622 -0.78 11.28 20.38
C PRO A 622 -0.80 11.06 21.89
N VAL A 623 0.28 10.55 22.47
CA VAL A 623 0.19 9.91 23.79
C VAL A 623 1.07 10.55 24.85
N ARG A 624 2.39 10.45 24.70
CA ARG A 624 3.35 10.84 25.76
C ARG A 624 4.72 11.23 25.20
N PRO A 625 5.40 12.27 25.73
CA PRO A 625 6.72 12.67 25.25
C PRO A 625 7.77 11.55 25.27
N ASP A 626 7.75 10.68 26.27
CA ASP A 626 8.69 9.55 26.41
C ASP A 626 8.44 8.40 25.40
N TRP A 627 7.30 8.42 24.71
CA TRP A 627 6.98 7.48 23.62
C TRP A 627 7.39 8.01 22.24
N SER A 628 7.93 9.23 22.15
CA SER A 628 8.44 9.78 20.89
C SER A 628 9.66 9.00 20.38
N LEU A 629 9.90 9.07 19.07
CA LEU A 629 11.08 8.46 18.46
C LEU A 629 12.37 9.07 19.01
N THR A 630 12.41 10.39 19.16
CA THR A 630 13.57 11.14 19.66
C THR A 630 13.95 10.78 21.09
N ALA A 631 12.97 10.60 21.98
CA ALA A 631 13.21 10.13 23.35
C ALA A 631 13.81 8.71 23.41
N ASN A 632 13.75 7.96 22.30
CA ASN A 632 14.22 6.57 22.21
C ASN A 632 15.37 6.38 21.20
N GLY A 633 16.07 7.47 20.84
CA GLY A 633 17.30 7.41 20.04
C GLY A 633 17.08 7.24 18.54
N TYR A 634 15.89 7.58 18.05
CA TYR A 634 15.56 7.64 16.64
C TYR A 634 15.30 9.07 16.20
N GLN A 635 15.61 9.40 14.95
CA GLN A 635 15.25 10.69 14.37
C GLN A 635 13.74 10.71 14.05
N GLU A 636 13.06 11.82 14.30
CA GLU A 636 11.70 12.00 13.76
C GLU A 636 11.81 12.27 12.25
N PRO A 637 11.08 11.53 11.39
CA PRO A 637 10.99 11.86 9.98
C PRO A 637 10.43 13.26 9.76
N SER A 638 10.76 13.86 8.61
CA SER A 638 10.13 15.12 8.20
C SER A 638 8.60 14.98 8.21
N THR A 639 7.87 16.04 8.56
CA THR A 639 6.40 16.00 8.56
C THR A 639 5.79 16.07 7.16
N GLY A 640 6.58 16.30 6.11
CA GLY A 640 6.14 16.38 4.72
C GLY A 640 6.91 17.46 3.97
N PRO A 641 6.59 17.73 2.70
CA PRO A 641 7.20 18.84 1.96
C PRO A 641 6.94 20.18 2.69
N SER A 642 7.98 21.00 2.77
CA SER A 642 7.91 22.36 3.32
C SER A 642 7.16 23.28 2.35
N LEU A 643 5.84 23.34 2.48
CA LEU A 643 5.02 24.34 1.79
C LEU A 643 5.05 25.65 2.58
N LYS A 644 5.24 26.78 1.87
CA LYS A 644 5.50 28.12 2.45
C LYS A 644 4.41 28.64 3.40
N ASN A 645 3.20 28.08 3.36
CA ASN A 645 2.07 28.48 4.19
C ASN A 645 1.46 27.26 4.87
N GLY A 646 2.05 26.87 6.01
CA GLY A 646 1.56 25.74 6.79
C GLY A 646 0.22 26.03 7.45
N THR A 647 -0.79 25.21 7.15
CA THR A 647 -1.95 24.96 8.03
C THR A 647 -2.46 23.54 7.77
N PHE A 648 -1.65 22.53 8.10
CA PHE A 648 -2.18 21.17 8.24
C PHE A 648 -2.62 20.98 9.70
N SER A 649 -3.87 21.35 9.98
CA SER A 649 -4.52 21.03 11.25
C SER A 649 -5.46 19.86 11.09
#